data_AF-R1DUC4-F1
#
_entry.id   AF-R1DUC4-F1
#
_cell.length_a   1.000
_cell.length_b   1.000
_cell.length_c   1.000
_cell.angle_alpha   90.00
_cell.angle_beta   90.00
_cell.angle_gamma   90.00
#
_symmetry.space_group_name_H-M   'P 1'
#
loop_
_entity.id
_entity.type
_entity.pdbx_description
1 polymer ?
#
loop_
_entity_poly.entity_id
_entity_poly.type
_entity_poly.pdbx_seq_one_letter_code
_entity_poly.pdbx_strand_id
1 'polypeptide(L)'
;MFALFALPAYGQTIADIACDSGNAAKFSTLCAAVAASPTVLTALSDASAEYTVFAPNNDAFDALATKLGLSAATDLLPLPELPFLLLKHTLGSKVLAATALTLDNSVQPTLHTDDEEKIVVDGSTGDLPDILLKHALGSKVSAATALALVNSVQATLQGDNIIVDGSSASTSSTSGITITRTFLGPAANVTTTNNIEVDNGFIHVIDAVLAPLEENVEWAGTFDVTNPATGEAFETLTWSAQSNEEGEYPDATMLISVQTGKADFTFDDALVAAGNEALAVGTACPDLMPNGEIKFDTAAPKPAGSPFPCYKLKFPCEMETEDGHEHCHATAHTAVWTIPIPAGVKSIAIFAQHYPTEFERSLHYLKGPGGEDIEPVNEMPEPEEREKRWGAAIGAAFIVMVCTLIGVIFLAPLFAKLQKEREALVNVLASAFAAGALLAAAFYLMLYEATHLIAITDDRTEAQASAWWGSATLLGFVSPFILEAIVSAVIGKAAPGQEVRKEADAEAAKPAAVVPAPKSRNKVRVLSGVLLGDFLHNLVDGFFIGAAFANCDSSMAWTITAATVYHELAQEISDYLVLTNPEQGGLKPFMALGLNFLSGMSVLFGVCIVLSAEPSNFSTGCLLAYGAGVYLQLAATECMPRVHEYATTLNMRLGGLLLFIIGATAIGLVLLDHEHCAGEGGHEGHGH
;
A
#
# COMPACT_ATOMS: atom_id res chain seq x y z
N MET A 1 9.67 52.44 -31.25
CA MET A 1 10.83 51.68 -30.72
C MET A 1 10.28 50.47 -29.98
N PHE A 2 9.98 49.40 -30.72
CA PHE A 2 9.60 48.09 -30.18
C PHE A 2 10.56 47.11 -30.85
N ALA A 3 11.55 46.63 -30.09
CA ALA A 3 12.38 45.52 -30.51
C ALA A 3 11.59 44.24 -30.20
N LEU A 4 11.25 43.49 -31.25
CA LEU A 4 10.79 42.11 -31.13
C LEU A 4 11.93 41.29 -30.54
N PHE A 5 11.64 40.59 -29.45
CA PHE A 5 12.46 39.52 -28.92
C PHE A 5 12.67 38.45 -29.99
N ALA A 6 13.93 38.11 -30.24
CA ALA A 6 14.27 36.91 -30.98
C ALA A 6 13.97 35.69 -30.09
N LEU A 7 13.12 34.79 -30.57
CA LEU A 7 12.92 33.46 -30.00
C LEU A 7 14.18 32.60 -30.26
N PRO A 8 14.61 31.72 -29.33
CA PRO A 8 15.72 30.79 -29.58
C PRO A 8 15.27 29.64 -30.49
N ALA A 9 16.26 29.05 -31.19
CA ALA A 9 16.11 28.08 -32.27
C ALA A 9 15.44 26.75 -31.82
N TYR A 10 14.62 26.17 -32.71
CA TYR A 10 13.89 24.90 -32.53
C TYR A 10 14.36 23.88 -33.59
N GLY A 11 14.54 22.60 -33.22
CA GLY A 11 14.52 21.48 -34.18
C GLY A 11 15.66 20.45 -34.12
N GLN A 12 16.02 19.90 -32.96
CA GLN A 12 16.83 18.66 -32.90
C GLN A 12 15.91 17.44 -32.79
N THR A 13 16.18 16.38 -33.54
CA THR A 13 15.44 15.11 -33.49
C THR A 13 15.89 14.25 -32.30
N ILE A 14 15.17 13.16 -32.01
CA ILE A 14 15.55 12.24 -30.91
C ILE A 14 16.91 11.60 -31.21
N ALA A 15 17.17 11.25 -32.48
CA ALA A 15 18.47 10.76 -32.92
C ALA A 15 19.58 11.80 -32.75
N ASP A 16 19.32 13.08 -33.06
CA ASP A 16 20.31 14.16 -32.88
C ASP A 16 20.70 14.34 -31.41
N ILE A 17 19.72 14.26 -30.50
CA ILE A 17 19.94 14.41 -29.06
C ILE A 17 20.69 13.21 -28.47
N ALA A 18 20.31 11.98 -28.87
CA ALA A 18 20.97 10.76 -28.40
C ALA A 18 22.42 10.67 -28.89
N CYS A 19 22.71 11.21 -30.08
CA CYS A 19 24.03 11.22 -30.70
C CYS A 19 24.83 12.52 -30.48
N ASP A 20 24.32 13.47 -29.69
CA ASP A 20 25.06 14.69 -29.37
C ASP A 20 26.32 14.33 -28.57
N SER A 21 27.46 14.89 -28.98
CA SER A 21 28.75 14.73 -28.30
C SER A 21 28.71 15.13 -26.80
N GLY A 22 27.86 16.09 -26.43
CA GLY A 22 27.63 16.48 -25.03
C GLY A 22 26.87 15.44 -24.21
N ASN A 23 26.17 14.51 -24.86
CA ASN A 23 25.42 13.42 -24.24
C ASN A 23 26.15 12.07 -24.33
N ALA A 24 27.31 12.01 -24.98
CA ALA A 24 28.07 10.77 -25.18
C ALA A 24 28.39 10.03 -23.88
N ALA A 25 28.62 10.76 -22.78
CA ALA A 25 28.85 10.16 -21.45
C ALA A 25 27.67 9.31 -20.96
N LYS A 26 26.44 9.56 -21.46
CA LYS A 26 25.22 8.88 -21.06
C LYS A 26 24.67 7.94 -22.12
N PHE A 27 24.79 8.30 -23.41
CA PHE A 27 24.08 7.62 -24.50
C PHE A 27 24.96 7.21 -25.69
N SER A 28 26.29 7.15 -25.55
CA SER A 28 27.18 6.72 -26.65
C SER A 28 26.84 5.34 -27.21
N THR A 29 26.49 4.38 -26.36
CA THR A 29 26.12 3.02 -26.79
C THR A 29 24.75 3.01 -27.49
N LEU A 30 23.79 3.79 -26.98
CA LEU A 30 22.50 3.99 -27.63
C LEU A 30 22.64 4.65 -29.01
N CYS A 31 23.48 5.69 -29.12
CA CYS A 31 23.77 6.33 -30.41
C CYS A 31 24.37 5.32 -31.40
N ALA A 32 25.33 4.50 -30.97
CA ALA A 32 25.89 3.45 -31.81
C ALA A 32 24.83 2.42 -32.25
N ALA A 33 23.90 2.04 -31.36
CA ALA A 33 22.81 1.12 -31.65
C ALA A 33 21.78 1.70 -32.63
N VAL A 34 21.41 2.97 -32.47
CA VAL A 34 20.54 3.69 -33.41
C VAL A 34 21.23 3.82 -34.78
N ALA A 35 22.51 4.16 -34.82
CA ALA A 35 23.28 4.27 -36.06
C ALA A 35 23.47 2.91 -36.78
N ALA A 36 23.52 1.81 -36.03
CA ALA A 36 23.61 0.45 -36.58
C ALA A 36 22.31 -0.03 -37.26
N SER A 37 21.18 0.65 -37.01
CA SER A 37 19.86 0.28 -37.56
C SER A 37 19.28 1.40 -38.45
N PRO A 38 19.34 1.27 -39.79
CA PRO A 38 18.79 2.27 -40.71
C PRO A 38 17.30 2.54 -40.51
N THR A 39 16.54 1.53 -40.12
CA THR A 39 15.09 1.63 -39.85
C THR A 39 14.82 2.48 -38.62
N VAL A 40 15.54 2.24 -37.51
CA VAL A 40 15.39 2.99 -36.26
C VAL A 40 15.92 4.41 -36.43
N LEU A 41 17.06 4.58 -37.10
CA LEU A 41 17.61 5.89 -37.41
C LEU A 41 16.63 6.74 -38.22
N THR A 42 15.97 6.14 -39.23
CA THR A 42 14.97 6.85 -40.04
C THR A 42 13.77 7.26 -39.20
N ALA A 43 13.26 6.38 -38.33
CA ALA A 43 12.13 6.70 -37.46
C ALA A 43 12.48 7.82 -36.46
N LEU A 44 13.59 7.69 -35.72
CA LEU A 44 13.97 8.63 -34.67
C LEU A 44 14.54 9.97 -35.20
N SER A 45 14.78 10.06 -36.52
CA SER A 45 15.16 11.31 -37.21
C SER A 45 13.97 12.01 -37.87
N ASP A 46 12.74 11.48 -37.76
CA ASP A 46 11.54 12.16 -38.29
C ASP A 46 11.12 13.30 -37.35
N ALA A 47 11.48 14.53 -37.73
CA ALA A 47 11.14 15.74 -36.98
C ALA A 47 9.63 16.06 -36.95
N SER A 48 8.80 15.35 -37.72
CA SER A 48 7.34 15.51 -37.76
C SER A 48 6.59 14.48 -36.91
N ALA A 49 7.28 13.46 -36.41
CA ALA A 49 6.69 12.41 -35.60
C ALA A 49 6.74 12.73 -34.10
N GLU A 50 5.73 12.28 -33.36
CA GLU A 50 5.64 12.43 -31.91
C GLU A 50 5.86 11.09 -31.21
N TYR A 51 7.04 10.91 -30.63
CA TYR A 51 7.43 9.68 -29.95
C TYR A 51 7.85 9.92 -28.50
N THR A 52 7.79 8.84 -27.70
CA THR A 52 8.43 8.75 -26.38
C THR A 52 9.41 7.60 -26.41
N VAL A 53 10.70 7.87 -26.17
CA VAL A 53 11.75 6.85 -26.17
C VAL A 53 12.23 6.61 -24.75
N PHE A 54 12.08 5.38 -24.27
CA PHE A 54 12.69 4.93 -23.02
C PHE A 54 14.14 4.54 -23.28
N ALA A 55 15.02 5.54 -23.22
CA ALA A 55 16.42 5.42 -23.61
C ALA A 55 17.28 4.83 -22.48
N PRO A 56 17.82 3.59 -22.61
CA PRO A 56 18.83 3.08 -21.70
C PRO A 56 20.12 3.90 -21.79
N ASN A 57 20.77 4.12 -20.64
CA ASN A 57 22.09 4.75 -20.57
C ASN A 57 23.21 3.72 -20.82
N ASN A 58 24.46 4.19 -20.94
CA ASN A 58 25.62 3.34 -21.17
C ASN A 58 25.77 2.23 -20.12
N ASP A 59 25.57 2.54 -18.83
CA ASP A 59 25.69 1.56 -17.73
C ASP A 59 24.66 0.42 -17.86
N ALA A 60 23.43 0.72 -18.29
CA ALA A 60 22.40 -0.29 -18.53
C ALA A 60 22.79 -1.26 -19.67
N PHE A 61 23.45 -0.77 -20.72
CA PHE A 61 23.99 -1.62 -21.77
C PHE A 61 25.17 -2.48 -21.28
N ASP A 62 26.04 -1.93 -20.42
CA ASP A 62 27.17 -2.67 -19.85
C ASP A 62 26.71 -3.77 -18.88
N ALA A 63 25.68 -3.49 -18.08
CA ALA A 63 25.03 -4.47 -17.21
C ALA A 63 24.39 -5.62 -18.03
N LEU A 64 23.71 -5.30 -19.13
CA LEU A 64 23.13 -6.30 -20.02
C LEU A 64 24.20 -7.16 -20.69
N ALA A 65 25.28 -6.54 -21.19
CA ALA A 65 26.40 -7.26 -21.80
C ALA A 65 27.03 -8.26 -20.81
N THR A 66 27.21 -7.83 -19.55
CA THR A 66 27.70 -8.67 -18.47
C THR A 66 26.78 -9.87 -18.21
N LYS A 67 25.46 -9.63 -18.13
CA LYS A 67 24.46 -10.68 -17.91
C LYS A 67 24.39 -11.70 -19.05
N LEU A 68 24.66 -11.27 -20.29
CA LEU A 68 24.69 -12.12 -21.47
C LEU A 68 26.06 -12.77 -21.73
N GLY A 69 27.06 -12.54 -20.86
CA GLY A 69 28.41 -13.08 -21.01
C GLY A 69 29.20 -12.49 -22.18
N LEU A 70 28.86 -11.28 -22.63
CA LEU A 70 29.55 -10.55 -23.69
C LEU A 70 30.75 -9.77 -23.14
N SER A 71 31.73 -9.47 -24.00
CA SER A 71 32.97 -8.81 -23.58
C SER A 71 32.84 -7.28 -23.55
N ALA A 72 31.90 -6.71 -24.30
CA ALA A 72 31.57 -5.29 -24.28
C ALA A 72 30.11 -5.05 -24.70
N ALA A 73 29.53 -3.92 -24.28
CA ALA A 73 28.22 -3.47 -24.76
C ALA A 73 28.15 -3.27 -26.29
N THR A 74 29.27 -2.99 -26.95
CA THR A 74 29.35 -2.91 -28.42
C THR A 74 29.10 -4.26 -29.10
N ASP A 75 29.25 -5.38 -28.39
CA ASP A 75 28.97 -6.72 -28.91
C ASP A 75 27.46 -6.99 -29.05
N LEU A 76 26.60 -6.08 -28.57
CA LEU A 76 25.15 -6.08 -28.77
C LEU A 76 24.75 -5.51 -30.16
N LEU A 77 25.62 -4.68 -30.76
CA LEU A 77 25.36 -3.98 -32.03
C LEU A 77 25.09 -4.91 -33.25
N PRO A 78 25.73 -6.08 -33.39
CA PRO A 78 25.49 -6.99 -34.50
C PRO A 78 24.30 -7.94 -34.29
N LEU A 79 23.56 -7.86 -33.17
CA LEU A 79 22.42 -8.74 -32.91
C LEU A 79 21.29 -8.48 -33.93
N PRO A 80 20.79 -9.52 -34.62
CA PRO A 80 19.71 -9.36 -35.60
C PRO A 80 18.41 -8.86 -34.97
N GLU A 81 18.24 -9.02 -33.66
CA GLU A 81 17.10 -8.58 -32.86
C GLU A 81 17.15 -7.09 -32.49
N LEU A 82 18.31 -6.44 -32.60
CA LEU A 82 18.54 -5.07 -32.12
C LEU A 82 17.57 -4.03 -32.70
N PRO A 83 17.25 -4.01 -34.00
CA PRO A 83 16.27 -3.07 -34.54
C PRO A 83 14.88 -3.23 -33.91
N PHE A 84 14.47 -4.46 -33.60
CA PHE A 84 13.16 -4.76 -33.03
C PHE A 84 13.10 -4.34 -31.56
N LEU A 85 14.16 -4.61 -30.80
CA LEU A 85 14.28 -4.18 -29.41
C LEU A 85 14.25 -2.65 -29.27
N LEU A 86 14.97 -1.92 -30.13
CA LEU A 86 14.97 -0.44 -30.10
C LEU A 86 13.59 0.16 -30.42
N LEU A 87 12.84 -0.44 -31.35
CA LEU A 87 11.46 -0.01 -31.65
C LEU A 87 10.48 -0.37 -30.51
N LYS A 88 10.74 -1.46 -29.77
CA LYS A 88 9.96 -1.83 -28.57
C LYS A 88 10.10 -0.78 -27.46
N HIS A 89 11.25 -0.14 -27.31
CA HIS A 89 11.47 0.96 -26.35
C HIS A 89 10.90 2.32 -26.79
N THR A 90 10.23 2.38 -27.94
CA THR A 90 9.68 3.62 -28.50
C THR A 90 8.16 3.57 -28.59
N LEU A 91 7.47 4.45 -27.87
CA LEU A 91 6.02 4.64 -28.00
C LEU A 91 5.70 5.47 -29.24
N GLY A 92 4.63 5.09 -29.94
CA GLY A 92 4.10 5.82 -31.11
C GLY A 92 3.35 7.12 -30.77
N SER A 93 3.50 7.63 -29.54
CA SER A 93 2.83 8.81 -29.02
C SER A 93 3.75 9.59 -28.07
N LYS A 94 3.45 10.87 -27.85
CA LYS A 94 4.11 11.70 -26.85
C LYS A 94 3.44 11.53 -25.48
N VAL A 95 4.16 10.93 -24.55
CA VAL A 95 3.76 10.75 -23.15
C VAL A 95 4.73 11.55 -22.29
N LEU A 96 4.24 12.63 -21.68
CA LEU A 96 5.01 13.40 -20.70
C LEU A 96 4.99 12.67 -19.35
N ALA A 97 5.97 12.92 -18.49
CA ALA A 97 6.01 12.34 -17.15
C ALA A 97 4.68 12.54 -16.39
N ALA A 98 4.10 13.75 -16.44
CA ALA A 98 2.79 14.03 -15.84
C ALA A 98 1.61 13.27 -16.47
N THR A 99 1.70 12.89 -17.75
CA THR A 99 0.69 12.09 -18.45
C THR A 99 0.88 10.60 -18.16
N ALA A 100 2.12 10.13 -18.00
CA ALA A 100 2.42 8.76 -17.60
C ALA A 100 1.77 8.42 -16.24
N LEU A 101 1.71 9.38 -15.31
CA LEU A 101 1.02 9.26 -14.02
C LEU A 101 -0.50 8.99 -14.14
N THR A 102 -1.10 9.34 -15.28
CA THR A 102 -2.55 9.15 -15.53
C THR A 102 -2.85 7.93 -16.39
N LEU A 103 -1.81 7.24 -16.86
CA LEU A 103 -1.87 6.09 -17.75
C LEU A 103 -1.70 4.77 -16.97
N ASP A 104 -2.03 4.78 -15.68
CA ASP A 104 -1.84 3.67 -14.76
C ASP A 104 -2.42 2.35 -15.28
N ASN A 105 -1.59 1.30 -15.25
CA ASN A 105 -1.85 -0.04 -15.79
C ASN A 105 -2.37 -0.04 -17.25
N SER A 106 -2.13 1.04 -17.99
CA SER A 106 -2.56 1.15 -19.38
C SER A 106 -1.48 0.66 -20.33
N VAL A 107 -1.93 -0.17 -21.27
CA VAL A 107 -1.09 -0.77 -22.29
C VAL A 107 -0.85 0.23 -23.42
N GLN A 108 0.40 0.65 -23.62
CA GLN A 108 0.75 1.62 -24.66
C GLN A 108 1.31 0.94 -25.92
N PRO A 109 0.83 1.31 -27.13
CA PRO A 109 1.36 0.77 -28.37
C PRO A 109 2.78 1.29 -28.63
N THR A 110 3.70 0.36 -28.88
CA THR A 110 5.08 0.67 -29.29
C THR A 110 5.18 0.76 -30.81
N LEU A 111 6.33 1.19 -31.33
CA LEU A 111 6.59 1.20 -32.78
C LEU A 111 6.85 -0.20 -33.37
N HIS A 112 6.88 -1.26 -32.55
CA HIS A 112 6.90 -2.64 -32.99
C HIS A 112 5.47 -3.20 -33.08
N THR A 113 5.10 -3.84 -34.20
CA THR A 113 3.70 -4.15 -34.56
C THR A 113 3.20 -5.56 -34.19
N ASP A 114 3.97 -6.37 -33.45
CA ASP A 114 3.51 -7.70 -33.00
C ASP A 114 2.77 -7.62 -31.65
N ASP A 115 1.58 -8.23 -31.60
CA ASP A 115 0.53 -8.04 -30.58
C ASP A 115 0.78 -8.69 -29.21
N GLU A 116 1.89 -9.42 -29.00
CA GLU A 116 2.09 -10.28 -27.83
C GLU A 116 2.91 -9.67 -26.68
N GLU A 117 3.63 -8.55 -26.87
CA GLU A 117 4.36 -7.87 -25.80
C GLU A 117 4.23 -6.34 -25.92
N LYS A 118 3.45 -5.74 -25.02
CA LYS A 118 3.16 -4.31 -24.99
C LYS A 118 3.79 -3.68 -23.73
N ILE A 119 4.20 -2.42 -23.79
CA ILE A 119 4.67 -1.71 -22.59
C ILE A 119 3.45 -1.36 -21.75
N VAL A 120 3.37 -1.94 -20.56
CA VAL A 120 2.47 -1.47 -19.50
C VAL A 120 3.14 -0.27 -18.86
N VAL A 121 2.51 0.91 -18.95
CA VAL A 121 2.93 2.05 -18.14
C VAL A 121 2.28 1.84 -16.78
N ASP A 122 3.03 1.22 -15.89
CA ASP A 122 2.64 1.05 -14.51
C ASP A 122 2.93 2.36 -13.77
N GLY A 123 1.88 3.06 -13.34
CA GLY A 123 1.99 4.22 -12.46
C GLY A 123 1.80 3.84 -11.00
N SER A 124 1.59 2.54 -10.71
CA SER A 124 1.20 1.95 -9.44
C SER A 124 2.32 1.20 -8.72
N THR A 125 3.55 1.14 -9.24
CA THR A 125 4.69 0.96 -8.33
C THR A 125 4.88 2.29 -7.60
N GLY A 126 4.43 2.34 -6.34
CA GLY A 126 4.51 3.50 -5.45
C GLY A 126 5.92 4.11 -5.34
N ASP A 127 6.94 3.43 -5.82
CA ASP A 127 8.32 3.87 -5.69
C ASP A 127 8.70 5.05 -6.58
N LEU A 128 8.33 5.11 -7.88
CA LEU A 128 8.95 6.14 -8.73
C LEU A 128 8.48 7.57 -8.40
N PRO A 129 7.17 7.87 -8.25
CA PRO A 129 6.71 9.18 -7.82
C PRO A 129 7.27 9.57 -6.45
N ASP A 130 7.26 8.64 -5.49
CA ASP A 130 7.74 8.90 -4.12
C ASP A 130 9.26 9.06 -4.07
N ILE A 131 10.02 8.25 -4.81
CA ILE A 131 11.46 8.42 -5.00
C ILE A 131 11.74 9.80 -5.61
N LEU A 132 11.03 10.21 -6.65
CA LEU A 132 11.24 11.53 -7.26
C LEU A 132 10.90 12.68 -6.29
N LEU A 133 9.87 12.53 -5.47
CA LEU A 133 9.50 13.50 -4.44
C LEU A 133 10.50 13.52 -3.25
N LYS A 134 11.15 12.39 -2.93
CA LYS A 134 12.31 12.32 -2.00
C LYS A 134 13.54 13.06 -2.51
N HIS A 135 13.68 13.24 -3.82
CA HIS A 135 14.78 13.99 -4.44
C HIS A 135 14.50 15.49 -4.60
N ALA A 136 13.30 15.95 -4.22
CA ALA A 136 12.88 17.33 -4.39
C ALA A 136 12.62 18.00 -3.04
N LEU A 137 13.14 19.21 -2.86
CA LEU A 137 12.85 20.04 -1.68
C LEU A 137 11.66 20.96 -1.97
N GLY A 138 10.84 21.23 -0.95
CA GLY A 138 9.80 22.25 -1.02
C GLY A 138 10.32 23.69 -1.03
N SER A 139 11.65 23.87 -0.94
CA SER A 139 12.30 25.18 -0.90
C SER A 139 13.46 25.29 -1.88
N LYS A 140 13.74 26.51 -2.37
CA LYS A 140 14.86 26.78 -3.29
C LYS A 140 16.17 26.83 -2.50
N VAL A 141 17.01 25.81 -2.65
CA VAL A 141 18.34 25.75 -2.03
C VAL A 141 19.42 25.75 -3.13
N SER A 142 20.22 26.81 -3.21
CA SER A 142 21.36 26.89 -4.14
C SER A 142 22.61 26.19 -3.56
N ALA A 143 23.60 25.81 -4.38
CA ALA A 143 24.85 25.24 -3.84
C ALA A 143 25.58 26.19 -2.89
N ALA A 144 25.53 27.51 -3.14
CA ALA A 144 26.10 28.51 -2.23
C ALA A 144 25.37 28.56 -0.88
N THR A 145 24.05 28.32 -0.89
CA THR A 145 23.24 28.20 0.33
C THR A 145 23.54 26.88 1.05
N ALA A 146 23.60 25.77 0.31
CA ALA A 146 23.90 24.44 0.84
C ALA A 146 25.29 24.36 1.47
N LEU A 147 26.30 25.03 0.90
CA LEU A 147 27.65 25.16 1.48
C LEU A 147 27.68 25.88 2.84
N ALA A 148 26.66 26.68 3.15
CA ALA A 148 26.53 27.37 4.43
C ALA A 148 25.69 26.59 5.46
N LEU A 149 25.05 25.50 5.04
CA LEU A 149 24.33 24.57 5.92
C LEU A 149 25.33 23.61 6.56
N VAL A 150 25.21 23.37 7.86
CA VAL A 150 26.04 22.41 8.59
C VAL A 150 25.10 21.54 9.40
N ASN A 151 25.02 20.24 9.07
CA ASN A 151 24.05 19.29 9.63
C ASN A 151 22.62 19.84 9.65
N SER A 152 22.20 20.54 8.59
CA SER A 152 20.90 21.20 8.55
C SER A 152 19.86 20.27 7.96
N VAL A 153 18.76 20.04 8.70
CA VAL A 153 17.60 19.30 8.21
C VAL A 153 16.85 20.10 7.15
N GLN A 154 16.48 19.45 6.04
CA GLN A 154 15.66 19.95 4.94
C GLN A 154 14.53 18.94 4.67
N ALA A 155 13.30 19.43 4.60
CA ALA A 155 12.14 18.59 4.27
C ALA A 155 12.04 18.38 2.75
N THR A 156 11.93 17.13 2.34
CA THR A 156 11.60 16.74 0.96
C THR A 156 10.10 16.91 0.69
N LEU A 157 9.70 16.86 -0.58
CA LEU A 157 8.29 16.96 -0.96
C LEU A 157 7.47 15.71 -0.63
N GLN A 158 8.13 14.59 -0.32
CA GLN A 158 7.49 13.33 0.09
C GLN A 158 7.30 13.23 1.62
N GLY A 159 7.82 14.19 2.40
CA GLY A 159 7.67 14.24 3.86
C GLY A 159 8.92 13.80 4.63
N ASP A 160 9.81 13.04 3.98
CA ASP A 160 11.09 12.63 4.56
C ASP A 160 12.06 13.81 4.73
N ASN A 161 12.86 13.76 5.80
CA ASN A 161 13.89 14.76 6.10
C ASN A 161 15.28 14.30 5.63
N ILE A 162 16.00 15.18 4.92
CA ILE A 162 17.43 15.02 4.60
C ILE A 162 18.28 15.99 5.43
N ILE A 163 19.49 15.60 5.77
CA ILE A 163 20.51 16.41 6.42
C ILE A 163 21.50 16.88 5.36
N VAL A 164 21.69 18.19 5.25
CA VAL A 164 22.66 18.82 4.35
C VAL A 164 23.84 19.33 5.17
N ASP A 165 25.04 18.86 4.85
CA ASP A 165 26.30 19.32 5.42
C ASP A 165 27.25 19.84 4.34
N GLY A 166 27.46 21.16 4.34
CA GLY A 166 28.42 21.88 3.50
C GLY A 166 29.78 22.08 4.15
N SER A 167 30.02 21.54 5.35
CA SER A 167 31.30 21.66 6.06
C SER A 167 32.36 20.64 5.61
N SER A 168 31.98 19.68 4.74
CA SER A 168 32.86 18.65 4.19
C SER A 168 33.92 19.21 3.22
N ALA A 169 35.07 19.62 3.76
CA ALA A 169 36.18 20.13 2.95
C ALA A 169 36.97 19.02 2.21
N SER A 170 36.63 18.81 0.94
CA SER A 170 37.46 18.53 -0.26
C SER A 170 38.76 17.69 -0.16
N THR A 171 38.78 16.58 -0.90
CA THR A 171 39.86 16.25 -1.84
C THR A 171 39.29 15.54 -3.08
N SER A 172 39.41 16.19 -4.26
CA SER A 172 39.00 15.75 -5.62
C SER A 172 37.51 15.96 -6.01
N SER A 173 37.30 16.78 -7.06
CA SER A 173 36.11 16.92 -7.94
C SER A 173 34.68 17.10 -7.38
N THR A 174 34.38 16.91 -6.10
CA THR A 174 33.03 17.07 -5.52
C THR A 174 32.86 18.42 -4.83
N SER A 175 31.62 18.91 -4.78
CA SER A 175 31.27 20.29 -4.35
C SER A 175 31.38 20.56 -2.85
N GLY A 176 31.83 19.58 -2.04
CA GLY A 176 31.93 19.70 -0.58
C GLY A 176 30.60 19.67 0.16
N ILE A 177 29.50 19.34 -0.53
CA ILE A 177 28.17 19.19 0.05
C ILE A 177 27.84 17.70 0.12
N THR A 178 27.59 17.23 1.34
CA THR A 178 27.11 15.87 1.63
C THR A 178 25.64 15.94 2.04
N ILE A 179 24.84 15.02 1.50
CA ILE A 179 23.43 14.85 1.77
C ILE A 179 23.26 13.49 2.43
N THR A 180 22.78 13.48 3.66
CA THR A 180 22.50 12.27 4.44
C THR A 180 21.01 12.22 4.74
N ARG A 181 20.43 11.05 4.97
CA ARG A 181 19.03 10.97 5.43
C ARG A 181 18.96 11.02 6.94
N THR A 182 17.80 11.37 7.47
CA THR A 182 17.59 11.40 8.93
C THR A 182 17.45 9.97 9.50
N PHE A 183 17.06 8.99 8.66
CA PHE A 183 16.86 7.59 9.05
C PHE A 183 17.16 6.66 7.85
N LEU A 184 18.40 6.18 7.66
CA LEU A 184 18.77 5.08 6.73
C LEU A 184 19.14 5.43 5.26
N GLY A 185 20.32 4.96 4.83
CA GLY A 185 20.88 5.03 3.46
C GLY A 185 22.29 5.66 3.38
N PRO A 186 23.13 5.26 2.40
CA PRO A 186 24.46 5.84 2.22
C PRO A 186 24.37 7.33 1.86
N ALA A 187 25.33 8.12 2.33
CA ALA A 187 25.36 9.55 2.04
C ALA A 187 25.59 9.81 0.55
N ALA A 188 24.83 10.74 -0.02
CA ALA A 188 25.00 11.21 -1.40
C ALA A 188 25.84 12.50 -1.40
N ASN A 189 26.81 12.61 -2.30
CA ASN A 189 27.59 13.83 -2.48
C ASN A 189 27.12 14.58 -3.72
N VAL A 190 27.05 15.90 -3.60
CA VAL A 190 26.83 16.75 -4.78
C VAL A 190 28.12 16.79 -5.61
N THR A 191 28.05 16.26 -6.83
CA THR A 191 29.20 16.02 -7.71
C THR A 191 29.62 17.23 -8.51
N THR A 192 28.80 18.29 -8.57
CA THR A 192 29.10 19.51 -9.32
C THR A 192 28.87 20.77 -8.50
N THR A 193 29.82 21.72 -8.54
CA THR A 193 29.68 23.03 -7.88
C THR A 193 28.77 24.02 -8.63
N ASN A 194 28.49 23.76 -9.91
CA ASN A 194 27.61 24.58 -10.74
C ASN A 194 26.19 24.01 -10.69
N ASN A 195 25.23 24.79 -10.19
CA ASN A 195 23.81 24.44 -10.26
C ASN A 195 23.35 24.44 -11.73
N ILE A 196 22.38 23.58 -12.07
CA ILE A 196 21.53 23.84 -13.24
C ILE A 196 20.37 24.72 -12.74
N GLU A 197 20.33 25.96 -13.18
CA GLU A 197 19.26 26.91 -12.84
C GLU A 197 18.05 26.66 -13.75
N VAL A 198 16.87 26.56 -13.13
CA VAL A 198 15.58 26.41 -13.80
C VAL A 198 14.59 27.42 -13.22
N ASP A 199 13.53 27.76 -13.96
CA ASP A 199 12.59 28.83 -13.59
C ASP A 199 12.00 28.66 -12.17
N ASN A 200 11.84 27.42 -11.73
CA ASN A 200 11.27 27.05 -10.43
C ASN A 200 12.30 26.58 -9.38
N GLY A 201 13.61 26.60 -9.63
CA GLY A 201 14.59 26.12 -8.64
C GLY A 201 16.01 25.86 -9.15
N PHE A 202 16.71 24.97 -8.46
CA PHE A 202 18.07 24.53 -8.78
C PHE A 202 18.09 23.00 -8.83
N ILE A 203 18.81 22.42 -9.78
CA ILE A 203 19.11 20.99 -9.82
C ILE A 203 20.56 20.80 -9.37
N HIS A 204 20.73 19.95 -8.34
CA HIS A 204 22.03 19.47 -7.86
C HIS A 204 22.26 18.08 -8.43
N VAL A 205 23.43 17.85 -9.03
CA VAL A 205 23.83 16.51 -9.49
C VAL A 205 24.43 15.78 -8.31
N ILE A 206 23.88 14.63 -7.96
CA ILE A 206 24.36 13.77 -6.86
C ILE A 206 24.89 12.44 -7.41
N ASP A 207 25.77 11.80 -6.65
CA ASP A 207 26.39 10.49 -7.00
C ASP A 207 25.57 9.27 -6.56
N ALA A 208 24.45 9.48 -5.86
CA ALA A 208 23.60 8.41 -5.35
C ALA A 208 22.10 8.77 -5.40
N VAL A 209 21.23 7.77 -5.43
CA VAL A 209 19.77 7.92 -5.39
C VAL A 209 19.31 8.02 -3.93
N LEU A 210 18.49 9.03 -3.61
CA LEU A 210 17.80 9.22 -2.34
C LEU A 210 16.54 8.33 -2.22
N ALA A 211 16.65 7.03 -2.53
CA ALA A 211 15.59 6.01 -2.32
C ALA A 211 15.95 5.05 -1.17
N PRO A 212 15.02 4.60 -0.31
CA PRO A 212 15.33 3.50 0.62
C PRO A 212 15.91 2.37 -0.22
N LEU A 213 17.08 1.87 0.18
CA LEU A 213 17.56 0.63 -0.43
C LEU A 213 16.52 -0.42 -0.06
N GLU A 214 16.04 -1.23 -1.00
CA GLU A 214 15.33 -2.44 -0.59
C GLU A 214 16.28 -3.20 0.35
N GLU A 215 15.87 -3.31 1.61
CA GLU A 215 16.69 -3.84 2.68
C GLU A 215 16.45 -5.35 2.74
N ASN A 216 17.51 -6.17 2.65
CA ASN A 216 17.44 -7.57 3.10
C ASN A 216 17.87 -7.65 4.57
N VAL A 217 17.46 -6.69 5.42
CA VAL A 217 17.75 -6.72 6.86
C VAL A 217 16.43 -6.72 7.59
N GLU A 218 15.94 -7.89 7.96
CA GLU A 218 14.73 -8.01 8.77
C GLU A 218 15.04 -7.99 10.27
N TRP A 219 16.30 -8.27 10.65
CA TRP A 219 16.70 -8.34 12.06
C TRP A 219 18.13 -7.86 12.30
N ALA A 220 18.34 -7.19 13.43
CA ALA A 220 19.67 -6.98 13.97
C ALA A 220 19.71 -7.00 15.50
N GLY A 221 20.81 -7.51 16.05
CA GLY A 221 21.05 -7.57 17.49
C GLY A 221 22.47 -7.12 17.86
N THR A 222 22.60 -6.39 18.97
CA THR A 222 23.90 -6.12 19.62
C THR A 222 24.11 -7.07 20.77
N PHE A 223 25.33 -7.57 20.93
CA PHE A 223 25.65 -8.61 21.91
C PHE A 223 26.82 -8.20 22.79
N ASP A 224 26.76 -8.57 24.06
CA ASP A 224 27.92 -8.60 24.94
C ASP A 224 28.67 -9.92 24.73
N VAL A 225 29.90 -9.81 24.25
CA VAL A 225 30.76 -10.97 23.97
C VAL A 225 31.82 -11.17 25.05
N THR A 226 31.62 -10.56 26.22
CA THR A 226 32.51 -10.69 27.37
C THR A 226 32.14 -11.94 28.19
N ASN A 227 33.13 -12.78 28.47
CA ASN A 227 32.96 -13.91 29.37
C ASN A 227 32.78 -13.40 30.81
N PRO A 228 31.64 -13.66 31.47
CA PRO A 228 31.36 -13.12 32.80
C PRO A 228 32.27 -13.68 33.90
N ALA A 229 32.93 -14.82 33.67
CA ALA A 229 33.85 -15.44 34.63
C ALA A 229 35.27 -14.86 34.56
N THR A 230 35.73 -14.43 33.39
CA THR A 230 37.10 -13.92 33.18
C THR A 230 37.17 -12.41 32.96
N GLY A 231 36.08 -11.79 32.51
CA GLY A 231 36.04 -10.38 32.09
C GLY A 231 36.75 -10.10 30.76
N GLU A 232 37.19 -11.16 30.07
CA GLU A 232 37.78 -11.11 28.72
C GLU A 232 36.75 -11.51 27.67
N ALA A 233 36.96 -11.10 26.42
CA ALA A 233 36.09 -11.50 25.32
C ALA A 233 36.13 -13.02 25.12
N PHE A 234 35.01 -13.63 24.72
CA PHE A 234 35.02 -14.99 24.19
C PHE A 234 35.98 -15.07 22.99
N GLU A 235 36.64 -16.20 22.78
CA GLU A 235 37.51 -16.38 21.58
C GLU A 235 36.65 -16.67 20.33
N THR A 236 35.56 -17.41 20.51
CA THR A 236 34.62 -17.77 19.45
C THR A 236 33.20 -17.88 19.99
N LEU A 237 32.23 -17.48 19.17
CA LEU A 237 30.82 -17.78 19.35
C LEU A 237 30.34 -18.77 18.28
N THR A 238 29.20 -19.41 18.54
CA THR A 238 28.54 -20.31 17.58
C THR A 238 27.21 -19.71 17.16
N TRP A 239 27.04 -19.47 15.86
CA TRP A 239 25.76 -19.20 15.24
C TRP A 239 25.12 -20.53 14.80
N SER A 240 23.85 -20.77 15.08
CA SER A 240 23.17 -22.00 14.70
C SER A 240 21.82 -21.77 14.04
N ALA A 241 21.47 -22.69 13.14
CA ALA A 241 20.16 -22.78 12.51
C ALA A 241 19.69 -24.24 12.55
N GLN A 242 18.40 -24.46 12.69
CA GLN A 242 17.77 -25.76 12.77
C GLN A 242 16.56 -25.83 11.85
N SER A 243 16.32 -27.01 11.29
CA SER A 243 15.06 -27.30 10.63
C SER A 243 13.94 -27.42 11.68
N ASN A 244 12.70 -27.22 11.26
CA ASN A 244 11.52 -27.47 12.08
C ASN A 244 11.35 -28.96 12.44
N GLU A 245 10.24 -29.33 13.08
CA GLU A 245 9.93 -30.72 13.47
C GLU A 245 9.69 -31.65 12.27
N GLU A 246 9.24 -31.10 11.15
CA GLU A 246 8.97 -31.79 9.89
C GLU A 246 10.24 -32.01 9.07
N GLY A 247 11.35 -31.39 9.48
CA GLY A 247 12.64 -31.52 8.81
C GLY A 247 12.83 -30.54 7.68
N GLU A 248 12.16 -29.39 7.71
CA GLU A 248 12.30 -28.32 6.72
C GLU A 248 12.95 -27.08 7.34
N TYR A 249 13.86 -26.44 6.60
CA TYR A 249 14.28 -25.08 6.92
C TYR A 249 13.31 -24.10 6.24
N PRO A 250 12.98 -22.96 6.89
CA PRO A 250 12.16 -21.90 6.29
C PRO A 250 12.68 -21.47 4.91
N ASP A 251 14.00 -21.33 4.81
CA ASP A 251 14.71 -21.01 3.57
C ASP A 251 15.89 -21.93 3.32
N ALA A 252 16.36 -21.94 2.07
CA ALA A 252 17.60 -22.61 1.67
C ALA A 252 18.86 -21.82 2.05
N THR A 253 18.73 -20.51 2.21
CA THR A 253 19.85 -19.62 2.53
C THR A 253 19.43 -18.42 3.37
N MET A 254 20.36 -17.83 4.11
CA MET A 254 20.14 -16.56 4.82
C MET A 254 21.37 -15.67 4.68
N LEU A 255 21.19 -14.38 4.37
CA LEU A 255 22.29 -13.42 4.44
C LEU A 255 22.57 -13.00 5.88
N ILE A 256 23.85 -12.83 6.22
CA ILE A 256 24.28 -12.35 7.54
C ILE A 256 25.50 -11.44 7.42
N SER A 257 25.55 -10.40 8.24
CA SER A 257 26.73 -9.55 8.45
C SER A 257 26.99 -9.38 9.93
N VAL A 258 28.26 -9.50 10.32
CA VAL A 258 28.70 -9.24 11.69
C VAL A 258 29.61 -8.03 11.68
N GLN A 259 29.47 -7.16 12.68
CA GLN A 259 30.25 -5.94 12.82
C GLN A 259 30.69 -5.75 14.27
N THR A 260 31.71 -4.90 14.47
CA THR A 260 32.10 -4.49 15.83
C THR A 260 31.01 -3.57 16.39
N GLY A 261 30.40 -3.95 17.51
CA GLY A 261 29.35 -3.19 18.19
C GLY A 261 29.91 -2.09 19.08
N LYS A 262 29.04 -1.20 19.55
CA LYS A 262 29.43 -0.15 20.51
C LYS A 262 29.66 -0.71 21.91
N ALA A 263 30.52 -0.04 22.67
CA ALA A 263 30.80 -0.41 24.06
C ALA A 263 29.59 -0.27 25.00
N ASP A 264 28.56 0.50 24.61
CA ASP A 264 27.30 0.66 25.33
C ASP A 264 26.15 -0.16 24.74
N PHE A 265 26.45 -1.02 23.75
CA PHE A 265 25.49 -1.90 23.07
C PHE A 265 24.33 -1.17 22.38
N THR A 266 24.49 0.12 22.06
CA THR A 266 23.48 0.87 21.31
C THR A 266 23.71 0.77 19.80
N PHE A 267 22.62 0.87 19.05
CA PHE A 267 22.68 1.15 17.61
C PHE A 267 22.89 2.66 17.40
N ASP A 268 23.71 3.02 16.42
CA ASP A 268 23.69 4.36 15.84
C ASP A 268 23.57 4.31 14.33
N ASP A 269 23.22 5.45 13.75
CA ASP A 269 22.97 5.58 12.31
C ASP A 269 24.12 5.03 11.46
N ALA A 270 25.37 5.13 11.94
CA ALA A 270 26.55 4.62 11.25
C ALA A 270 26.61 3.09 11.26
N LEU A 271 26.38 2.45 12.41
CA LEU A 271 26.37 0.99 12.54
C LEU A 271 25.20 0.36 11.79
N VAL A 272 24.03 1.00 11.87
CA VAL A 272 22.84 0.60 11.14
C VAL A 272 23.04 0.71 9.63
N ALA A 273 23.51 1.86 9.15
CA ALA A 273 23.77 2.06 7.71
C ALA A 273 24.81 1.06 7.18
N ALA A 274 25.82 0.73 7.99
CA ALA A 274 26.80 -0.27 7.63
C ALA A 274 26.20 -1.67 7.50
N GLY A 275 25.26 -2.05 8.37
CA GLY A 275 24.53 -3.32 8.29
C GLY A 275 23.66 -3.41 7.04
N ASN A 276 22.89 -2.37 6.77
CA ASN A 276 22.01 -2.30 5.60
C ASN A 276 22.81 -2.24 4.30
N GLU A 277 23.96 -1.56 4.27
CA GLU A 277 24.88 -1.60 3.13
C GLU A 277 25.47 -3.01 2.92
N ALA A 278 25.76 -3.74 4.00
CA ALA A 278 26.31 -5.10 3.91
C ALA A 278 25.32 -6.08 3.27
N LEU A 279 24.03 -5.91 3.54
CA LEU A 279 22.96 -6.82 3.12
C LEU A 279 22.03 -6.23 2.06
N ALA A 280 22.38 -5.12 1.43
CA ALA A 280 21.56 -4.48 0.39
C ALA A 280 21.28 -5.43 -0.79
N VAL A 281 20.10 -5.29 -1.41
CA VAL A 281 19.73 -6.05 -2.62
C VAL A 281 20.79 -5.88 -3.72
N GLY A 282 21.23 -7.00 -4.29
CA GLY A 282 22.29 -7.06 -5.30
C GLY A 282 23.72 -7.18 -4.75
N THR A 283 23.90 -7.16 -3.42
CA THR A 283 25.22 -7.37 -2.81
C THR A 283 25.68 -8.82 -2.97
N ALA A 284 26.88 -9.03 -3.51
CA ALA A 284 27.45 -10.36 -3.74
C ALA A 284 28.08 -10.92 -2.45
N CYS A 285 27.27 -11.50 -1.57
CA CYS A 285 27.75 -12.19 -0.38
C CYS A 285 28.22 -13.62 -0.71
N PRO A 286 29.45 -14.03 -0.34
CA PRO A 286 29.95 -15.37 -0.58
C PRO A 286 29.14 -16.43 0.16
N ASP A 287 28.92 -17.57 -0.50
CA ASP A 287 28.30 -18.75 0.10
C ASP A 287 29.17 -19.30 1.25
N LEU A 288 28.53 -19.57 2.39
CA LEU A 288 29.18 -20.11 3.58
C LEU A 288 28.46 -21.39 4.03
N MET A 289 29.11 -22.53 3.76
CA MET A 289 28.64 -23.85 4.18
C MET A 289 28.72 -24.04 5.71
N PRO A 290 27.93 -24.95 6.29
CA PRO A 290 28.01 -25.26 7.72
C PRO A 290 29.43 -25.64 8.15
N ASN A 291 29.78 -25.27 9.38
CA ASN A 291 31.11 -25.30 9.99
C ASN A 291 32.11 -24.27 9.43
N GLY A 292 31.62 -23.31 8.63
CA GLY A 292 32.40 -22.15 8.19
C GLY A 292 32.58 -21.07 9.26
N GLU A 293 33.41 -20.08 8.97
CA GLU A 293 33.68 -18.93 9.85
C GLU A 293 33.04 -17.65 9.30
N ILE A 294 32.23 -16.96 10.11
CA ILE A 294 31.64 -15.65 9.81
C ILE A 294 32.61 -14.58 10.33
N LYS A 295 33.44 -14.03 9.43
CA LYS A 295 34.47 -13.05 9.80
C LYS A 295 33.94 -11.64 9.68
N PHE A 296 34.39 -10.76 10.57
CA PHE A 296 34.10 -9.35 10.52
C PHE A 296 35.36 -8.52 10.69
N ASP A 297 35.29 -7.27 10.23
CA ASP A 297 36.41 -6.34 10.31
C ASP A 297 36.37 -5.58 11.65
N THR A 298 37.55 -5.32 12.21
CA THR A 298 37.70 -4.58 13.48
C THR A 298 38.25 -3.17 13.30
N ALA A 299 38.63 -2.82 12.07
CA ALA A 299 39.21 -1.52 11.75
C ALA A 299 38.10 -0.50 11.42
N ALA A 300 37.80 0.39 12.37
CA ALA A 300 37.07 1.63 12.10
C ALA A 300 38.04 2.82 11.93
N PRO A 301 37.82 3.74 10.97
CA PRO A 301 36.87 3.66 9.86
C PRO A 301 37.49 3.01 8.61
N LYS A 302 36.63 2.34 7.86
CA LYS A 302 36.94 1.73 6.56
C LYS A 302 37.23 2.79 5.48
N PRO A 303 38.07 2.51 4.48
CA PRO A 303 38.15 3.35 3.28
C PRO A 303 36.80 3.45 2.57
N ALA A 304 36.42 4.65 2.13
CA ALA A 304 35.18 4.89 1.38
C ALA A 304 35.09 3.96 0.15
N GLY A 305 33.95 3.28 -0.03
CA GLY A 305 33.67 2.42 -1.18
C GLY A 305 34.11 0.95 -1.05
N SER A 306 34.53 0.48 0.13
CA SER A 306 34.76 -0.95 0.37
C SER A 306 33.50 -1.59 0.98
N PRO A 307 32.98 -2.73 0.49
CA PRO A 307 31.71 -3.34 0.95
C PRO A 307 31.88 -4.07 2.29
N PHE A 308 30.91 -3.95 3.22
CA PHE A 308 30.98 -4.60 4.53
C PHE A 308 30.96 -6.13 4.37
N PRO A 309 31.70 -6.88 5.22
CA PRO A 309 31.73 -8.32 5.09
C PRO A 309 30.32 -8.87 5.37
N CYS A 310 29.81 -9.65 4.41
CA CYS A 310 28.57 -10.38 4.51
C CYS A 310 28.79 -11.82 4.04
N TYR A 311 27.88 -12.72 4.40
CA TYR A 311 27.89 -14.12 4.00
C TYR A 311 26.48 -14.59 3.65
N LYS A 312 26.38 -15.46 2.65
CA LYS A 312 25.16 -16.21 2.37
C LYS A 312 25.28 -17.58 3.02
N LEU A 313 24.67 -17.74 4.19
CA LEU A 313 24.66 -19.03 4.89
C LEU A 313 23.88 -20.03 4.05
N LYS A 314 24.49 -21.20 3.77
CA LYS A 314 23.82 -22.30 3.06
C LYS A 314 23.32 -23.33 4.06
N PHE A 315 22.00 -23.51 4.13
CA PHE A 315 21.43 -24.54 5.00
C PHE A 315 21.61 -25.93 4.36
N PRO A 316 21.84 -26.98 5.17
CA PRO A 316 22.02 -28.34 4.68
C PRO A 316 20.66 -28.93 4.32
N CYS A 317 20.16 -28.60 3.14
CA CYS A 317 18.91 -29.13 2.59
C CYS A 317 19.01 -29.44 1.11
N GLU A 318 18.07 -30.24 0.63
CA GLU A 318 17.79 -30.46 -0.79
C GLU A 318 16.47 -29.75 -1.13
N MET A 319 16.45 -29.06 -2.26
CA MET A 319 15.23 -28.42 -2.74
C MET A 319 14.36 -29.47 -3.42
N GLU A 320 13.14 -29.65 -2.93
CA GLU A 320 12.14 -30.48 -3.58
C GLU A 320 10.91 -29.64 -3.93
N THR A 321 10.23 -30.01 -5.02
CA THR A 321 9.01 -29.32 -5.42
C THR A 321 7.81 -30.14 -4.99
N GLU A 322 7.08 -29.66 -3.99
CA GLU A 322 5.81 -30.23 -3.53
C GLU A 322 4.70 -29.21 -3.76
N ASP A 323 3.56 -29.66 -4.30
CA ASP A 323 2.38 -28.81 -4.59
C ASP A 323 2.64 -27.54 -5.42
N GLY A 324 3.76 -27.46 -6.12
CA GLY A 324 4.15 -26.31 -6.95
C GLY A 324 5.07 -25.30 -6.26
N HIS A 325 5.46 -25.55 -5.01
CA HIS A 325 6.38 -24.74 -4.22
C HIS A 325 7.70 -25.47 -4.00
N GLU A 326 8.81 -24.73 -3.93
CA GLU A 326 10.11 -25.29 -3.59
C GLU A 326 10.30 -25.32 -2.07
N HIS A 327 10.46 -26.51 -1.49
CA HIS A 327 10.68 -26.76 -0.08
C HIS A 327 12.14 -27.16 0.16
N CYS A 328 12.75 -26.63 1.22
CA CYS A 328 14.12 -26.93 1.63
C CYS A 328 14.12 -28.05 2.69
N HIS A 329 14.08 -29.31 2.24
CA HIS A 329 14.09 -30.48 3.13
C HIS A 329 15.50 -30.77 3.65
N ALA A 330 15.64 -30.74 4.96
CA ALA A 330 16.92 -30.84 5.66
C ALA A 330 17.61 -32.20 5.43
N THR A 331 18.82 -32.15 4.89
CA THR A 331 19.77 -33.28 4.91
C THR A 331 20.49 -33.37 6.26
N ALA A 332 20.51 -32.28 7.02
CA ALA A 332 20.87 -32.26 8.43
C ALA A 332 20.01 -31.26 9.22
N HIS A 333 19.46 -31.68 10.36
CA HIS A 333 18.53 -30.85 11.16
C HIS A 333 19.18 -29.71 11.96
N THR A 334 20.51 -29.58 11.91
CA THR A 334 21.23 -28.52 12.62
C THR A 334 22.47 -28.14 11.83
N ALA A 335 22.60 -26.85 11.56
CA ALA A 335 23.75 -26.21 10.95
C ALA A 335 24.36 -25.23 11.95
N VAL A 336 25.69 -25.15 11.97
CA VAL A 336 26.42 -24.25 12.87
C VAL A 336 27.53 -23.53 12.11
N TRP A 337 27.81 -22.29 12.49
CA TRP A 337 28.91 -21.47 11.99
C TRP A 337 29.65 -20.86 13.16
N THR A 338 30.95 -20.66 13.01
CA THR A 338 31.78 -20.05 14.06
C THR A 338 31.95 -18.57 13.79
N ILE A 339 31.73 -17.74 14.82
CA ILE A 339 32.06 -16.31 14.78
C ILE A 339 33.35 -16.12 15.60
N PRO A 340 34.53 -16.01 14.97
CA PRO A 340 35.76 -15.69 15.68
C PRO A 340 35.70 -14.26 16.22
N ILE A 341 35.95 -14.07 17.50
CA ILE A 341 35.92 -12.76 18.16
C ILE A 341 37.37 -12.27 18.33
N PRO A 342 37.79 -11.21 17.64
CA PRO A 342 39.15 -10.70 17.76
C PRO A 342 39.43 -10.14 19.16
N ALA A 343 40.71 -10.24 19.58
CA ALA A 343 41.13 -9.77 20.89
C ALA A 343 40.81 -8.29 21.11
N GLY A 344 40.14 -7.98 22.23
CA GLY A 344 39.77 -6.62 22.62
C GLY A 344 38.37 -6.17 22.17
N VAL A 345 37.66 -6.97 21.36
CA VAL A 345 36.25 -6.73 21.02
C VAL A 345 35.37 -7.14 22.20
N LYS A 346 34.56 -6.21 22.72
CA LYS A 346 33.63 -6.46 23.83
C LYS A 346 32.17 -6.50 23.40
N SER A 347 31.87 -5.96 22.23
CA SER A 347 30.54 -5.97 21.65
C SER A 347 30.61 -6.25 20.16
N ILE A 348 29.64 -7.02 19.68
CA ILE A 348 29.37 -7.20 18.25
C ILE A 348 27.94 -6.77 17.94
N ALA A 349 27.69 -6.42 16.70
CA ALA A 349 26.36 -6.28 16.12
C ALA A 349 26.21 -7.29 14.99
N ILE A 350 25.08 -8.01 14.96
CA ILE A 350 24.75 -9.00 13.94
C ILE A 350 23.53 -8.48 13.19
N PHE A 351 23.59 -8.47 11.87
CA PHE A 351 22.50 -8.15 10.95
C PHE A 351 22.16 -9.40 10.15
N ALA A 352 20.89 -9.73 10.01
CA ALA A 352 20.44 -10.92 9.31
C ALA A 352 19.29 -10.60 8.35
N GLN A 353 19.22 -11.39 7.28
CA GLN A 353 18.15 -11.30 6.30
C GLN A 353 16.79 -11.64 6.89
N HIS A 354 16.75 -12.61 7.80
CA HIS A 354 15.53 -13.08 8.44
C HIS A 354 15.72 -13.09 9.96
N TYR A 355 14.61 -13.15 10.69
CA TYR A 355 14.65 -13.32 12.13
C TYR A 355 15.32 -14.66 12.47
N PRO A 356 16.40 -14.68 13.27
CA PRO A 356 17.13 -15.90 13.54
C PRO A 356 16.30 -16.94 14.33
N THR A 357 15.26 -16.49 15.02
CA THR A 357 14.28 -17.33 15.73
C THR A 357 13.46 -18.23 14.81
N GLU A 358 13.30 -17.88 13.53
CA GLU A 358 12.63 -18.74 12.54
C GLU A 358 13.41 -20.03 12.29
N PHE A 359 14.71 -20.00 12.56
CA PHE A 359 15.63 -21.11 12.42
C PHE A 359 15.94 -21.76 13.77
N GLU A 360 15.15 -21.49 14.82
CA GLU A 360 15.30 -22.12 16.13
C GLU A 360 14.28 -23.25 16.34
N ARG A 361 14.74 -24.33 16.97
CA ARG A 361 13.85 -25.41 17.45
C ARG A 361 14.12 -25.80 18.89
N SER A 362 15.38 -26.09 19.19
CA SER A 362 15.82 -26.55 20.52
C SER A 362 17.18 -25.99 20.94
N LEU A 363 17.86 -25.28 20.06
CA LEU A 363 19.12 -24.61 20.30
C LEU A 363 18.95 -23.13 19.95
N HIS A 364 19.19 -22.25 20.93
CA HIS A 364 19.34 -20.82 20.70
C HIS A 364 20.34 -20.49 19.58
N TYR A 365 20.01 -19.52 18.72
CA TYR A 365 20.74 -19.16 17.50
C TYR A 365 22.16 -18.65 17.77
N LEU A 366 22.44 -18.08 18.94
CA LEU A 366 23.78 -17.65 19.34
C LEU A 366 24.21 -18.28 20.66
N LYS A 367 25.37 -18.93 20.65
CA LYS A 367 25.95 -19.61 21.82
C LYS A 367 27.40 -19.22 22.10
N GLY A 368 27.72 -19.18 23.38
CA GLY A 368 29.08 -19.12 23.89
C GLY A 368 29.80 -20.48 23.86
N PRO A 369 31.13 -20.48 24.10
CA PRO A 369 31.96 -21.68 24.02
C PRO A 369 31.65 -22.74 25.08
N GLY A 370 30.99 -22.38 26.19
CA GLY A 370 30.50 -23.32 27.20
C GLY A 370 29.11 -23.90 26.90
N GLY A 371 28.49 -23.51 25.78
CA GLY A 371 27.12 -23.87 25.41
C GLY A 371 26.05 -22.99 26.05
N GLU A 372 26.43 -21.89 26.70
CA GLU A 372 25.52 -20.86 27.19
C GLU A 372 24.87 -20.11 26.03
N ASP A 373 23.58 -19.82 26.17
CA ASP A 373 22.84 -18.98 25.24
C ASP A 373 23.25 -17.51 25.46
N ILE A 374 23.50 -16.78 24.36
CA ILE A 374 23.85 -15.36 24.40
C ILE A 374 22.72 -14.58 23.74
N GLU A 375 21.95 -13.90 24.57
CA GLU A 375 20.85 -13.03 24.16
C GLU A 375 21.40 -11.65 23.72
N PRO A 376 20.73 -10.98 22.77
CA PRO A 376 21.06 -9.61 22.42
C PRO A 376 20.77 -8.67 23.60
N VAL A 377 21.62 -7.67 23.78
CA VAL A 377 21.46 -6.61 24.77
C VAL A 377 20.42 -5.60 24.27
N ASN A 378 20.55 -5.19 23.02
CA ASN A 378 19.56 -4.43 22.27
C ASN A 378 19.36 -5.08 20.91
N GLU A 379 18.12 -5.15 20.47
CA GLU A 379 17.75 -5.48 19.08
C GLU A 379 17.33 -4.20 18.37
N MET A 380 17.53 -4.15 17.05
CA MET A 380 16.88 -3.12 16.25
C MET A 380 15.39 -3.21 16.53
N PRO A 381 14.74 -2.07 16.83
CA PRO A 381 13.34 -2.11 17.24
C PRO A 381 12.51 -2.68 16.08
N GLU A 382 11.56 -3.57 16.38
CA GLU A 382 10.29 -3.55 15.64
C GLU A 382 9.90 -2.07 15.51
N PRO A 383 9.53 -1.57 14.32
CA PRO A 383 9.24 -0.15 14.12
C PRO A 383 8.38 0.32 15.30
N GLU A 384 8.91 1.26 16.11
CA GLU A 384 8.37 1.58 17.44
C GLU A 384 6.84 1.54 17.38
N GLU A 385 6.18 0.66 18.14
CA GLU A 385 4.72 0.71 18.28
C GLU A 385 4.38 2.13 18.73
N ARG A 386 3.93 2.97 17.79
CA ARG A 386 3.51 4.34 18.08
C ARG A 386 2.49 4.22 19.21
N GLU A 387 2.72 4.95 20.31
CA GLU A 387 1.84 4.88 21.47
C GLU A 387 0.38 5.08 20.99
N LYS A 388 -0.42 4.01 21.09
CA LYS A 388 -1.77 3.96 20.54
C LYS A 388 -2.56 5.13 21.11
N ARG A 389 -2.98 6.07 20.25
CA ARG A 389 -3.64 7.32 20.66
C ARG A 389 -5.12 7.12 21.04
N TRP A 390 -5.37 6.28 22.04
CA TRP A 390 -6.70 5.88 22.52
C TRP A 390 -7.65 7.07 22.71
N GLY A 391 -7.20 8.12 23.40
CA GLY A 391 -8.03 9.30 23.67
C GLY A 391 -8.47 10.03 22.39
N ALA A 392 -7.57 10.15 21.41
CA ALA A 392 -7.86 10.82 20.14
C ALA A 392 -8.75 9.95 19.26
N ALA A 393 -8.50 8.64 19.17
CA ALA A 393 -9.31 7.70 18.40
C ALA A 393 -10.74 7.59 18.93
N ILE A 394 -10.91 7.47 20.25
CA ILE A 394 -12.23 7.48 20.90
C ILE A 394 -12.92 8.83 20.66
N GLY A 395 -12.17 9.94 20.78
CA GLY A 395 -12.67 11.28 20.47
C GLY A 395 -13.17 11.42 19.03
N ALA A 396 -12.44 10.87 18.06
CA ALA A 396 -12.82 10.83 16.65
C ALA A 396 -14.11 10.05 16.43
N ALA A 397 -14.23 8.84 16.99
CA ALA A 397 -15.47 8.06 16.95
C ALA A 397 -16.66 8.84 17.54
N PHE A 398 -16.47 9.54 18.66
CA PHE A 398 -17.51 10.41 19.22
C PHE A 398 -17.90 11.57 18.30
N ILE A 399 -16.94 12.18 17.60
CA ILE A 399 -17.21 13.26 16.65
C ILE A 399 -18.06 12.73 15.48
N VAL A 400 -17.74 11.56 14.92
CA VAL A 400 -18.54 10.89 13.89
C VAL A 400 -19.99 10.74 14.37
N MET A 401 -20.20 10.06 15.50
CA MET A 401 -21.54 9.80 16.06
C MET A 401 -22.34 11.08 16.34
N VAL A 402 -21.70 12.14 16.85
CA VAL A 402 -22.39 13.38 17.23
C VAL A 402 -22.73 14.22 15.99
N CYS A 403 -21.81 14.34 15.04
CA CYS A 403 -22.02 15.11 13.83
C CYS A 403 -23.16 14.53 12.97
N THR A 404 -23.22 13.20 12.85
CA THR A 404 -24.27 12.51 12.10
C THR A 404 -25.63 12.68 12.75
N LEU A 405 -25.72 12.43 14.07
CA LEU A 405 -26.95 12.61 14.84
C LEU A 405 -27.48 14.05 14.75
N ILE A 406 -26.60 15.04 14.91
CA ILE A 406 -26.97 16.46 14.81
C ILE A 406 -27.48 16.78 13.41
N GLY A 407 -26.77 16.33 12.37
CA GLY A 407 -27.17 16.54 10.97
C GLY A 407 -28.59 16.05 10.70
N VAL A 408 -28.92 14.83 11.13
CA VAL A 408 -30.26 14.26 10.95
C VAL A 408 -31.31 15.00 11.78
N ILE A 409 -31.01 15.37 13.04
CA ILE A 409 -31.96 16.13 13.89
C ILE A 409 -32.38 17.45 13.25
N PHE A 410 -31.46 18.18 12.61
CA PHE A 410 -31.78 19.45 11.97
C PHE A 410 -32.59 19.28 10.68
N LEU A 411 -32.38 18.18 9.94
CA LEU A 411 -33.09 17.91 8.69
C LEU A 411 -34.43 17.19 8.88
N ALA A 412 -34.61 16.46 9.98
CA ALA A 412 -35.81 15.68 10.27
C ALA A 412 -37.13 16.49 10.24
N PRO A 413 -37.23 17.71 10.83
CA PRO A 413 -38.44 18.52 10.76
C PRO A 413 -38.79 18.97 9.34
N LEU A 414 -37.77 19.28 8.52
CA LEU A 414 -37.94 19.68 7.14
C LEU A 414 -38.53 18.52 6.32
N PHE A 415 -37.95 17.33 6.44
CA PHE A 415 -38.46 16.14 5.75
C PHE A 415 -39.86 15.75 6.22
N ALA A 416 -40.13 15.79 7.52
CA ALA A 416 -41.46 15.49 8.07
C ALA A 416 -42.54 16.46 7.55
N LYS A 417 -42.19 17.73 7.34
CA LYS A 417 -43.08 18.72 6.74
C LYS A 417 -43.31 18.42 5.25
N LEU A 418 -42.24 18.21 4.49
CA LEU A 418 -42.31 17.92 3.05
C LEU A 418 -43.08 16.62 2.76
N GLN A 419 -42.92 15.58 3.59
CA GLN A 419 -43.64 14.31 3.45
C GLN A 419 -45.16 14.49 3.54
N LYS A 420 -45.63 15.39 4.42
CA LYS A 420 -47.06 15.70 4.57
C LYS A 420 -47.61 16.49 3.38
N GLU A 421 -46.80 17.39 2.82
CA GLU A 421 -47.25 18.31 1.76
C GLU A 421 -47.14 17.67 0.36
N ARG A 422 -46.15 16.80 0.14
CA ARG A 422 -45.71 16.34 -1.18
C ARG A 422 -45.27 14.87 -1.17
N GLU A 423 -46.07 13.99 -0.58
CA GLU A 423 -45.74 12.57 -0.33
C GLU A 423 -45.09 11.84 -1.53
N ALA A 424 -45.74 11.84 -2.70
CA ALA A 424 -45.22 11.14 -3.87
C ALA A 424 -43.88 11.70 -4.38
N LEU A 425 -43.67 13.02 -4.26
CA LEU A 425 -42.42 13.66 -4.66
C LEU A 425 -41.30 13.30 -3.66
N VAL A 426 -41.59 13.37 -2.36
CA VAL A 426 -40.59 13.03 -1.33
C VAL A 426 -40.23 11.55 -1.42
N ASN A 427 -41.19 10.65 -1.63
CA ASN A 427 -40.90 9.22 -1.83
C ASN A 427 -39.93 8.99 -3.00
N VAL A 428 -40.08 9.69 -4.13
CA VAL A 428 -39.14 9.56 -5.25
C VAL A 428 -37.78 10.15 -4.92
N LEU A 429 -37.73 11.40 -4.45
CA LEU A 429 -36.46 12.11 -4.24
C LEU A 429 -35.64 11.51 -3.10
N ALA A 430 -36.28 11.17 -1.98
CA ALA A 430 -35.63 10.56 -0.83
C ALA A 430 -35.15 9.15 -1.15
N SER A 431 -35.98 8.31 -1.80
CA SER A 431 -35.55 6.95 -2.17
C SER A 431 -34.45 6.96 -3.22
N ALA A 432 -34.44 7.93 -4.14
CA ALA A 432 -33.38 8.05 -5.13
C ALA A 432 -32.05 8.50 -4.52
N PHE A 433 -32.09 9.50 -3.61
CA PHE A 433 -30.91 9.91 -2.84
C PHE A 433 -30.34 8.75 -2.03
N ALA A 434 -31.20 8.05 -1.28
CA ALA A 434 -30.80 6.90 -0.47
C ALA A 434 -30.23 5.77 -1.34
N ALA A 435 -30.83 5.48 -2.50
CA ALA A 435 -30.29 4.49 -3.43
C ALA A 435 -28.90 4.90 -3.95
N GLY A 436 -28.70 6.17 -4.29
CA GLY A 436 -27.40 6.68 -4.76
C GLY A 436 -26.32 6.59 -3.69
N ALA A 437 -26.63 7.03 -2.47
CA ALA A 437 -25.70 6.99 -1.35
C ALA A 437 -25.37 5.54 -0.93
N LEU A 438 -26.37 4.67 -0.74
CA LEU A 438 -26.15 3.27 -0.33
C LEU A 438 -25.39 2.46 -1.39
N LEU A 439 -25.67 2.67 -2.70
CA LEU A 439 -24.90 2.00 -3.75
C LEU A 439 -23.48 2.55 -3.84
N ALA A 440 -23.28 3.86 -3.73
CA ALA A 440 -21.94 4.42 -3.74
C ALA A 440 -21.12 3.96 -2.52
N ALA A 441 -21.72 3.87 -1.33
CA ALA A 441 -21.06 3.29 -0.16
C ALA A 441 -20.65 1.83 -0.42
N ALA A 442 -21.56 1.02 -0.95
CA ALA A 442 -21.28 -0.37 -1.27
C ALA A 442 -20.15 -0.52 -2.29
N PHE A 443 -20.18 0.23 -3.40
CA PHE A 443 -19.21 0.06 -4.48
C PHE A 443 -17.88 0.78 -4.25
N TYR A 444 -17.91 2.03 -3.78
CA TYR A 444 -16.72 2.86 -3.65
C TYR A 444 -15.95 2.59 -2.35
N LEU A 445 -16.65 2.40 -1.23
CA LEU A 445 -16.00 2.32 0.07
C LEU A 445 -15.85 0.89 0.59
N MET A 446 -16.74 -0.04 0.19
CA MET A 446 -16.77 -1.37 0.80
C MET A 446 -16.30 -2.49 -0.13
N LEU A 447 -16.89 -2.64 -1.31
CA LEU A 447 -16.54 -3.75 -2.22
C LEU A 447 -15.14 -3.63 -2.78
N TYR A 448 -14.75 -2.42 -3.18
CA TYR A 448 -13.42 -2.15 -3.73
C TYR A 448 -12.34 -2.29 -2.64
N GLU A 449 -12.58 -1.76 -1.46
CA GLU A 449 -11.65 -1.91 -0.33
C GLU A 449 -11.51 -3.38 0.09
N ALA A 450 -12.61 -4.13 0.10
CA ALA A 450 -12.59 -5.55 0.41
C ALA A 450 -11.72 -6.38 -0.54
N THR A 451 -11.52 -5.97 -1.80
CA THR A 451 -10.62 -6.72 -2.71
C THR A 451 -9.15 -6.55 -2.36
N HIS A 452 -8.76 -5.40 -1.80
CA HIS A 452 -7.39 -5.17 -1.34
C HIS A 452 -7.10 -5.90 -0.03
N LEU A 453 -8.11 -5.99 0.84
CA LEU A 453 -7.98 -6.66 2.14
C LEU A 453 -8.12 -8.19 2.07
N ILE A 454 -8.86 -8.71 1.09
CA ILE A 454 -8.86 -10.12 0.71
C ILE A 454 -7.83 -10.32 -0.41
N ALA A 455 -6.58 -9.94 -0.12
CA ALA A 455 -5.48 -10.03 -1.08
C ALA A 455 -5.24 -11.47 -1.54
N ILE A 456 -4.71 -11.59 -2.76
CA ILE A 456 -4.08 -12.81 -3.28
C ILE A 456 -2.74 -12.94 -2.58
N THR A 457 -2.48 -14.12 -2.03
CA THR A 457 -1.26 -14.45 -1.28
C THR A 457 -0.79 -15.84 -1.71
N ASP A 458 0.40 -16.24 -1.32
CA ASP A 458 0.94 -17.58 -1.67
C ASP A 458 0.04 -18.72 -1.19
N ASP A 459 -0.67 -18.52 -0.07
CA ASP A 459 -1.66 -19.46 0.49
C ASP A 459 -3.10 -19.23 -0.03
N ARG A 460 -3.36 -18.17 -0.79
CA ARG A 460 -4.69 -17.80 -1.30
C ARG A 460 -4.65 -17.40 -2.77
N THR A 461 -5.02 -18.35 -3.62
CA THR A 461 -5.20 -18.14 -5.07
C THR A 461 -6.26 -17.09 -5.40
N GLU A 462 -6.18 -16.50 -6.59
CA GLU A 462 -7.22 -15.59 -7.15
C GLU A 462 -8.63 -16.19 -7.04
N ALA A 463 -8.76 -17.49 -7.31
CA ALA A 463 -10.02 -18.20 -7.21
C ALA A 463 -10.57 -18.24 -5.77
N GLN A 464 -9.69 -18.47 -4.78
CA GLN A 464 -10.08 -18.46 -3.36
C GLN A 464 -10.40 -17.04 -2.87
N ALA A 465 -9.60 -16.04 -3.21
CA ALA A 465 -9.86 -14.64 -2.89
C ALA A 465 -11.21 -14.18 -3.46
N SER A 466 -11.46 -14.46 -4.74
CA SER A 466 -12.74 -14.20 -5.41
C SER A 466 -13.90 -14.95 -4.75
N ALA A 467 -13.69 -16.21 -4.36
CA ALA A 467 -14.72 -17.00 -3.68
C ALA A 467 -15.08 -16.44 -2.31
N TRP A 468 -14.10 -15.97 -1.53
CA TRP A 468 -14.35 -15.33 -0.23
C TRP A 468 -15.08 -14.00 -0.38
N TRP A 469 -14.57 -13.11 -1.23
CA TRP A 469 -15.18 -11.81 -1.52
C TRP A 469 -16.62 -11.98 -2.04
N GLY A 470 -16.82 -12.85 -3.02
CA GLY A 470 -18.12 -13.11 -3.62
C GLY A 470 -19.10 -13.77 -2.65
N SER A 471 -18.65 -14.76 -1.86
CA SER A 471 -19.50 -15.46 -0.89
C SER A 471 -19.90 -14.55 0.26
N ALA A 472 -18.99 -13.73 0.79
CA ALA A 472 -19.30 -12.75 1.82
C ALA A 472 -20.33 -11.73 1.32
N THR A 473 -20.14 -11.20 0.10
CA THR A 473 -21.10 -10.28 -0.54
C THR A 473 -22.48 -10.89 -0.72
N LEU A 474 -22.56 -12.11 -1.27
CA LEU A 474 -23.84 -12.81 -1.46
C LEU A 474 -24.50 -13.15 -0.13
N LEU A 475 -23.73 -13.55 0.88
CA LEU A 475 -24.24 -13.82 2.21
C LEU A 475 -24.83 -12.55 2.84
N GLY A 476 -24.15 -11.42 2.73
CA GLY A 476 -24.67 -10.11 3.13
C GLY A 476 -25.98 -9.77 2.42
N PHE A 477 -26.02 -9.93 1.10
CA PHE A 477 -27.20 -9.65 0.27
C PHE A 477 -28.44 -10.46 0.70
N VAL A 478 -28.28 -11.73 1.07
CA VAL A 478 -29.40 -12.58 1.52
C VAL A 478 -29.75 -12.43 3.00
N SER A 479 -28.86 -11.86 3.81
CA SER A 479 -28.99 -11.82 5.27
C SER A 479 -30.25 -11.12 5.78
N PRO A 480 -30.70 -9.97 5.22
CA PRO A 480 -31.96 -9.36 5.64
C PRO A 480 -33.18 -10.28 5.50
N PHE A 481 -33.21 -11.16 4.49
CA PHE A 481 -34.28 -12.15 4.33
C PHE A 481 -34.20 -13.26 5.38
N ILE A 482 -32.99 -13.71 5.69
CA ILE A 482 -32.74 -14.72 6.73
C ILE A 482 -33.19 -14.18 8.09
N LEU A 483 -32.81 -12.94 8.41
CA LEU A 483 -33.21 -12.27 9.64
C LEU A 483 -34.72 -12.06 9.71
N GLU A 484 -35.37 -11.64 8.61
CA GLU A 484 -36.83 -11.56 8.55
C GLU A 484 -37.48 -12.91 8.88
N ALA A 485 -36.97 -14.00 8.31
CA ALA A 485 -37.48 -15.35 8.55
C ALA A 485 -37.29 -15.79 10.01
N ILE A 486 -36.13 -15.51 10.62
CA ILE A 486 -35.84 -15.82 12.03
C ILE A 486 -36.75 -15.01 12.96
N VAL A 487 -36.80 -13.70 12.78
CA VAL A 487 -37.64 -12.80 13.61
C VAL A 487 -39.11 -13.20 13.50
N SER A 488 -39.57 -13.51 12.28
CA SER A 488 -40.93 -14.00 12.05
C SER A 488 -41.21 -15.34 12.75
N ALA A 489 -40.23 -16.25 12.79
CA ALA A 489 -40.36 -17.54 13.47
C ALA A 489 -40.35 -17.41 15.01
N VAL A 490 -39.58 -16.46 15.55
CA VAL A 490 -39.48 -16.21 17.00
C VAL A 490 -40.71 -15.45 17.51
N ILE A 491 -41.10 -14.36 16.84
CA ILE A 491 -42.25 -13.53 17.24
C ILE A 491 -43.57 -14.22 16.88
N GLY A 492 -43.63 -14.96 15.76
CA GLY A 492 -44.81 -15.72 15.33
C GLY A 492 -45.21 -16.85 16.29
N LYS A 493 -44.27 -17.34 17.12
CA LYS A 493 -44.56 -18.29 18.21
C LYS A 493 -45.15 -17.62 19.46
N ALA A 494 -45.10 -16.28 19.57
CA ALA A 494 -45.56 -15.54 20.74
C ALA A 494 -47.00 -14.98 20.63
N ALA A 495 -47.65 -15.10 19.47
CA ALA A 495 -49.04 -14.65 19.29
C ALA A 495 -50.05 -15.77 19.62
N PRO A 496 -51.00 -15.57 20.57
CA PRO A 496 -52.06 -16.54 20.82
C PRO A 496 -53.11 -16.48 19.70
N GLY A 497 -53.31 -17.64 19.07
CA GLY A 497 -54.46 -18.06 18.25
C GLY A 497 -55.28 -16.99 17.51
N GLN A 498 -55.07 -16.86 16.21
CA GLN A 498 -56.13 -16.41 15.30
C GLN A 498 -56.73 -17.63 14.58
N GLU A 499 -58.02 -17.85 14.86
CA GLU A 499 -58.85 -18.92 14.33
C GLU A 499 -58.87 -18.93 12.79
N VAL A 500 -58.66 -20.12 12.24
CA VAL A 500 -58.78 -20.41 10.82
C VAL A 500 -60.26 -20.42 10.44
N ARG A 501 -60.74 -19.35 9.80
CA ARG A 501 -62.05 -19.37 9.13
C ARG A 501 -61.91 -20.13 7.80
N LYS A 502 -62.50 -21.32 7.74
CA LYS A 502 -62.70 -22.08 6.49
C LYS A 502 -63.72 -21.35 5.61
N GLU A 503 -63.34 -21.06 4.37
CA GLU A 503 -64.32 -20.83 3.29
C GLU A 503 -64.05 -21.84 2.17
N ALA A 504 -65.15 -22.44 1.71
CA ALA A 504 -65.24 -23.59 0.83
C ALA A 504 -65.41 -23.18 -0.65
N ASP A 505 -64.88 -24.03 -1.52
CA ASP A 505 -65.24 -24.39 -2.89
C ASP A 505 -65.75 -23.36 -3.94
N ALA A 506 -65.04 -23.40 -5.07
CA ALA A 506 -65.43 -23.18 -6.48
C ALA A 506 -65.73 -21.74 -6.99
N GLU A 507 -64.92 -21.25 -7.96
CA GLU A 507 -65.23 -21.31 -9.41
C GLU A 507 -64.34 -20.34 -10.26
N ALA A 508 -63.84 -20.85 -11.40
CA ALA A 508 -63.38 -20.20 -12.65
C ALA A 508 -62.39 -18.99 -12.66
N ALA A 509 -61.14 -19.32 -13.01
CA ALA A 509 -60.17 -18.60 -13.85
C ALA A 509 -60.30 -17.07 -14.08
N LYS A 510 -59.39 -16.32 -13.46
CA LYS A 510 -58.69 -15.15 -14.04
C LYS A 510 -57.19 -15.32 -13.75
N PRO A 511 -56.27 -14.87 -14.65
CA PRO A 511 -54.84 -14.96 -14.35
C PRO A 511 -54.58 -14.19 -13.06
N ALA A 512 -54.02 -14.88 -12.07
CA ALA A 512 -53.72 -14.31 -10.78
C ALA A 512 -52.84 -13.09 -11.00
N ALA A 513 -53.39 -11.91 -10.74
CA ALA A 513 -52.57 -10.77 -10.34
C ALA A 513 -51.67 -11.28 -9.22
N VAL A 514 -50.35 -11.09 -9.37
CA VAL A 514 -49.38 -11.33 -8.30
C VAL A 514 -49.93 -10.65 -7.06
N VAL A 515 -50.44 -11.44 -6.11
CA VAL A 515 -50.94 -10.94 -4.84
C VAL A 515 -49.72 -10.32 -4.17
N PRO A 516 -49.66 -8.99 -3.93
CA PRO A 516 -48.54 -8.41 -3.24
C PRO A 516 -48.48 -9.03 -1.84
N ALA A 517 -47.28 -9.46 -1.44
CA ALA A 517 -47.05 -9.99 -0.10
C ALA A 517 -47.62 -9.03 0.95
N PRO A 518 -48.18 -9.55 2.07
CA PRO A 518 -48.84 -8.71 3.07
C PRO A 518 -47.89 -7.62 3.59
N LYS A 519 -48.37 -6.36 3.57
CA LYS A 519 -47.63 -5.11 3.85
C LYS A 519 -46.84 -5.05 5.18
N SER A 520 -47.00 -6.00 6.11
CA SER A 520 -46.28 -6.01 7.39
C SER A 520 -44.97 -6.80 7.37
N ARG A 521 -44.80 -7.78 6.48
CA ARG A 521 -43.59 -8.64 6.39
C ARG A 521 -42.37 -7.88 5.90
N ASN A 522 -42.56 -7.04 4.87
CA ASN A 522 -41.50 -6.22 4.28
C ASN A 522 -40.85 -5.24 5.28
N LYS A 523 -41.56 -4.81 6.32
CA LYS A 523 -41.04 -3.82 7.27
C LYS A 523 -39.92 -4.37 8.14
N VAL A 524 -40.05 -5.60 8.62
CA VAL A 524 -39.02 -6.24 9.46
C VAL A 524 -37.75 -6.44 8.65
N ARG A 525 -37.88 -6.87 7.39
CA ARG A 525 -36.75 -7.01 6.46
C ARG A 525 -36.00 -5.69 6.28
N VAL A 526 -36.70 -4.62 5.92
CA VAL A 526 -36.13 -3.27 5.76
C VAL A 526 -35.42 -2.82 7.04
N LEU A 527 -36.11 -2.90 8.19
CA LEU A 527 -35.57 -2.49 9.48
C LEU A 527 -34.30 -3.26 9.85
N SER A 528 -34.33 -4.58 9.73
CA SER A 528 -33.17 -5.43 10.02
C SER A 528 -32.01 -5.22 9.05
N GLY A 529 -32.32 -4.98 7.77
CA GLY A 529 -31.30 -4.72 6.75
C GLY A 529 -30.60 -3.40 6.98
N VAL A 530 -31.36 -2.30 7.21
CA VAL A 530 -30.78 -0.97 7.47
C VAL A 530 -29.88 -1.03 8.71
N LEU A 531 -30.40 -1.51 9.84
CA LEU A 531 -29.64 -1.53 11.10
C LEU A 531 -28.43 -2.48 11.07
N LEU A 532 -28.50 -3.59 10.33
CA LEU A 532 -27.35 -4.49 10.21
C LEU A 532 -26.29 -3.93 9.26
N GLY A 533 -26.71 -3.38 8.13
CA GLY A 533 -25.79 -2.77 7.17
C GLY A 533 -25.05 -1.59 7.78
N ASP A 534 -25.81 -0.69 8.42
CA ASP A 534 -25.29 0.46 9.15
C ASP A 534 -24.33 0.03 10.26
N PHE A 535 -24.73 -0.91 11.12
CA PHE A 535 -23.85 -1.43 12.16
C PHE A 535 -22.52 -1.94 11.61
N LEU A 536 -22.52 -2.70 10.52
CA LEU A 536 -21.29 -3.29 9.98
C LEU A 536 -20.43 -2.29 9.22
N HIS A 537 -21.03 -1.34 8.51
CA HIS A 537 -20.29 -0.26 7.86
C HIS A 537 -19.60 0.61 8.92
N ASN A 538 -20.36 1.09 9.90
CA ASN A 538 -19.83 1.89 11.00
C ASN A 538 -18.78 1.13 11.82
N LEU A 539 -18.93 -0.20 11.99
CA LEU A 539 -17.93 -1.03 12.66
C LEU A 539 -16.58 -0.98 11.93
N VAL A 540 -16.58 -1.12 10.61
CA VAL A 540 -15.35 -1.11 9.82
C VAL A 540 -14.79 0.30 9.66
N ASP A 541 -15.63 1.33 9.59
CA ASP A 541 -15.17 2.73 9.71
C ASP A 541 -14.43 2.95 11.03
N GLY A 542 -14.92 2.34 12.11
CA GLY A 542 -14.23 2.26 13.38
C GLY A 542 -12.89 1.54 13.30
N PHE A 543 -12.77 0.49 12.47
CA PHE A 543 -11.50 -0.18 12.25
C PHE A 543 -10.49 0.76 11.55
N PHE A 544 -10.91 1.46 10.49
CA PHE A 544 -10.05 2.39 9.78
C PHE A 544 -9.63 3.58 10.65
N ILE A 545 -10.53 4.16 11.44
CA ILE A 545 -10.18 5.21 12.41
C ILE A 545 -9.21 4.66 13.47
N GLY A 546 -9.47 3.46 14.00
CA GLY A 546 -8.63 2.81 14.99
C GLY A 546 -7.21 2.57 14.46
N ALA A 547 -7.09 2.00 13.26
CA ALA A 547 -5.83 1.77 12.57
C ALA A 547 -5.14 3.10 12.25
N ALA A 548 -5.90 4.13 11.85
CA ALA A 548 -5.33 5.43 11.52
C ALA A 548 -4.68 6.11 12.73
N PHE A 549 -5.36 6.06 13.89
CA PHE A 549 -4.82 6.60 15.14
C PHE A 549 -3.76 5.71 15.79
N ALA A 550 -3.67 4.44 15.42
CA ALA A 550 -2.55 3.57 15.80
C ALA A 550 -1.31 3.86 14.94
N ASN A 551 -1.46 3.94 13.63
CA ASN A 551 -0.34 3.74 12.71
C ASN A 551 0.08 5.02 11.94
N CYS A 552 -0.77 6.03 11.83
CA CYS A 552 -0.51 7.17 10.94
C CYS A 552 -0.08 8.43 11.67
N ASP A 553 0.29 9.47 10.93
CA ASP A 553 0.45 10.80 11.50
C ASP A 553 -0.89 11.38 11.93
N SER A 554 -0.86 12.28 12.93
CA SER A 554 -2.08 12.89 13.49
C SER A 554 -2.88 13.63 12.43
N SER A 555 -2.22 14.29 11.48
CA SER A 555 -2.91 14.99 10.38
C SER A 555 -3.74 14.01 9.55
N MET A 556 -3.13 12.91 9.11
CA MET A 556 -3.77 11.89 8.30
C MET A 556 -4.93 11.21 9.03
N ALA A 557 -4.74 10.84 10.30
CA ALA A 557 -5.80 10.23 11.10
C ALA A 557 -7.05 11.13 11.26
N TRP A 558 -6.84 12.45 11.38
CA TRP A 558 -7.93 13.43 11.40
C TRP A 558 -8.54 13.68 10.02
N THR A 559 -7.77 13.57 8.93
CA THR A 559 -8.32 13.58 7.55
C THR A 559 -9.25 12.39 7.32
N ILE A 560 -8.83 11.18 7.69
CA ILE A 560 -9.66 9.97 7.61
C ILE A 560 -10.94 10.15 8.45
N THR A 561 -10.82 10.68 9.67
CA THR A 561 -12.00 10.98 10.50
C THR A 561 -12.95 11.98 9.84
N ALA A 562 -12.42 13.04 9.21
CA ALA A 562 -13.23 14.06 8.53
C ALA A 562 -13.94 13.49 7.29
N ALA A 563 -13.25 12.64 6.53
CA ALA A 563 -13.83 11.86 5.44
C ALA A 563 -14.99 10.98 5.95
N THR A 564 -14.77 10.23 7.03
CA THR A 564 -15.80 9.43 7.69
C THR A 564 -17.02 10.25 8.09
N VAL A 565 -16.83 11.38 8.78
CA VAL A 565 -17.94 12.29 9.15
C VAL A 565 -18.74 12.72 7.92
N TYR A 566 -18.07 12.97 6.80
CA TYR A 566 -18.69 13.47 5.59
C TYR A 566 -19.59 12.41 4.92
N HIS A 567 -19.10 11.18 4.71
CA HIS A 567 -19.92 10.13 4.09
C HIS A 567 -20.98 9.57 5.03
N GLU A 568 -20.69 9.50 6.33
CA GLU A 568 -21.66 9.07 7.34
C GLU A 568 -22.84 10.03 7.42
N LEU A 569 -22.63 11.36 7.26
CA LEU A 569 -23.75 12.30 7.20
C LEU A 569 -24.74 11.95 6.08
N ALA A 570 -24.25 11.57 4.90
CA ALA A 570 -25.09 11.22 3.77
C ALA A 570 -25.80 9.87 3.96
N GLN A 571 -25.12 8.89 4.56
CA GLN A 571 -25.68 7.56 4.87
C GLN A 571 -26.73 7.65 5.96
N GLU A 572 -26.45 8.34 7.06
CA GLU A 572 -27.35 8.51 8.21
C GLU A 572 -28.64 9.26 7.82
N ILE A 573 -28.55 10.22 6.90
CA ILE A 573 -29.74 10.84 6.29
C ILE A 573 -30.53 9.79 5.48
N SER A 574 -29.85 8.96 4.69
CA SER A 574 -30.47 7.93 3.85
C SER A 574 -31.20 6.88 4.70
N ASP A 575 -30.57 6.41 5.78
CA ASP A 575 -31.15 5.44 6.70
C ASP A 575 -32.33 6.03 7.44
N TYR A 576 -32.23 7.27 7.94
CA TYR A 576 -33.37 7.97 8.54
C TYR A 576 -34.56 8.06 7.58
N LEU A 577 -34.32 8.38 6.30
CA LEU A 577 -35.37 8.48 5.28
C LEU A 577 -36.04 7.12 5.03
N VAL A 578 -35.27 6.03 4.98
CA VAL A 578 -35.81 4.66 4.82
C VAL A 578 -36.55 4.20 6.08
N LEU A 579 -35.99 4.42 7.27
CA LEU A 579 -36.57 4.01 8.56
C LEU A 579 -37.90 4.72 8.85
N THR A 580 -38.01 6.01 8.51
CA THR A 580 -39.24 6.79 8.78
C THR A 580 -40.31 6.66 7.70
N ASN A 581 -39.97 6.18 6.52
CA ASN A 581 -40.93 6.06 5.42
C ASN A 581 -42.07 5.08 5.78
N PRO A 582 -43.35 5.49 5.73
CA PRO A 582 -44.50 4.66 6.16
C PRO A 582 -44.66 3.32 5.44
N GLU A 583 -44.25 3.25 4.18
CA GLU A 583 -44.31 2.05 3.35
C GLU A 583 -43.05 1.18 3.51
N GLN A 584 -41.97 1.71 4.10
CA GLN A 584 -40.68 1.03 4.37
C GLN A 584 -40.62 0.70 5.88
N GLY A 585 -39.75 1.32 6.68
CA GLY A 585 -39.61 1.06 8.10
C GLY A 585 -40.80 1.54 8.94
N GLY A 586 -41.44 2.65 8.56
CA GLY A 586 -42.61 3.21 9.22
C GLY A 586 -42.40 3.55 10.69
N LEU A 587 -41.16 3.82 11.11
CA LEU A 587 -40.83 4.21 12.47
C LEU A 587 -41.21 5.67 12.73
N LYS A 588 -41.51 5.96 14.00
CA LYS A 588 -41.63 7.35 14.44
C LYS A 588 -40.24 8.01 14.38
N PRO A 589 -40.14 9.31 14.03
CA PRO A 589 -38.85 9.99 13.88
C PRO A 589 -37.88 9.80 15.06
N PHE A 590 -38.38 9.89 16.30
CA PHE A 590 -37.55 9.68 17.50
C PHE A 590 -37.01 8.25 17.63
N MET A 591 -37.79 7.24 17.22
CA MET A 591 -37.33 5.84 17.24
C MET A 591 -36.34 5.57 16.12
N ALA A 592 -36.55 6.14 14.93
CA ALA A 592 -35.60 6.03 13.82
C ALA A 592 -34.25 6.65 14.20
N LEU A 593 -34.25 7.88 14.71
CA LEU A 593 -33.04 8.56 15.21
C LEU A 593 -32.32 7.75 16.29
N GLY A 594 -33.04 7.19 17.26
CA GLY A 594 -32.44 6.41 18.34
C GLY A 594 -31.85 5.09 17.86
N LEU A 595 -32.46 4.43 16.87
CA LEU A 595 -31.96 3.16 16.32
C LEU A 595 -30.78 3.37 15.36
N ASN A 596 -30.80 4.43 14.54
CA ASN A 596 -29.62 4.86 13.76
C ASN A 596 -28.45 5.12 14.68
N PHE A 597 -28.64 6.00 15.68
CA PHE A 597 -27.57 6.33 16.62
C PHE A 597 -27.02 5.09 17.35
N LEU A 598 -27.89 4.17 17.77
CA LEU A 598 -27.45 2.94 18.46
C LEU A 598 -26.69 1.99 17.53
N SER A 599 -27.06 1.95 16.26
CA SER A 599 -26.39 1.16 15.23
C SER A 599 -25.02 1.77 14.91
N GLY A 600 -24.95 3.09 14.66
CA GLY A 600 -23.72 3.85 14.45
C GLY A 600 -22.76 3.88 15.65
N MET A 601 -23.18 3.49 16.85
CA MET A 601 -22.25 3.26 17.98
C MET A 601 -21.20 2.17 17.69
N SER A 602 -21.41 1.35 16.65
CA SER A 602 -20.44 0.34 16.23
C SER A 602 -19.08 0.92 15.80
N VAL A 603 -19.02 2.19 15.38
CA VAL A 603 -17.75 2.89 15.10
C VAL A 603 -16.84 2.94 16.32
N LEU A 604 -17.41 3.15 17.50
CA LEU A 604 -16.64 3.12 18.75
C LEU A 604 -16.17 1.70 19.08
N PHE A 605 -16.99 0.68 18.83
CA PHE A 605 -16.58 -0.71 19.01
C PHE A 605 -15.46 -1.08 18.05
N GLY A 606 -15.51 -0.61 16.81
CA GLY A 606 -14.47 -0.82 15.81
C GLY A 606 -13.13 -0.26 16.26
N VAL A 607 -13.12 1.00 16.69
CA VAL A 607 -11.91 1.66 17.22
C VAL A 607 -11.34 0.85 18.39
N CYS A 608 -12.19 0.47 19.35
CA CYS A 608 -11.75 -0.30 20.51
C CYS A 608 -11.18 -1.68 20.13
N ILE A 609 -11.79 -2.37 19.16
CA ILE A 609 -11.33 -3.69 18.69
C ILE A 609 -9.95 -3.57 18.06
N VAL A 610 -9.76 -2.64 17.12
CA VAL A 610 -8.45 -2.46 16.46
C VAL A 610 -7.37 -2.11 17.47
N LEU A 611 -7.62 -1.14 18.35
CA LEU A 611 -6.63 -0.74 19.35
C LEU A 611 -6.33 -1.84 20.39
N SER A 612 -7.22 -2.81 20.58
CA SER A 612 -7.02 -3.91 21.55
C SER A 612 -6.46 -5.20 20.95
N ALA A 613 -6.81 -5.52 19.71
CA ALA A 613 -6.74 -6.88 19.19
C ALA A 613 -6.40 -7.00 17.70
N GLU A 614 -6.23 -5.88 16.98
CA GLU A 614 -5.74 -5.84 15.59
C GLU A 614 -6.33 -6.93 14.67
N PRO A 615 -7.57 -6.74 14.18
CA PRO A 615 -8.22 -7.70 13.31
C PRO A 615 -7.44 -7.85 12.00
N SER A 616 -7.28 -9.11 11.54
CA SER A 616 -6.57 -9.38 10.30
C SER A 616 -7.24 -8.74 9.09
N ASN A 617 -6.44 -8.30 8.11
CA ASN A 617 -6.92 -7.71 6.84
C ASN A 617 -7.98 -8.60 6.17
N PHE A 618 -7.74 -9.91 6.12
CA PHE A 618 -8.71 -10.87 5.58
C PHE A 618 -10.09 -10.81 6.28
N SER A 619 -10.11 -10.73 7.62
CA SER A 619 -11.36 -10.65 8.39
C SER A 619 -12.09 -9.33 8.14
N THR A 620 -11.35 -8.22 8.12
CA THR A 620 -11.88 -6.89 7.80
C THR A 620 -12.45 -6.84 6.38
N GLY A 621 -11.73 -7.37 5.40
CA GLY A 621 -12.20 -7.46 4.01
C GLY A 621 -13.47 -8.30 3.88
N CYS A 622 -13.57 -9.42 4.59
CA CYS A 622 -14.79 -10.24 4.60
C CYS A 622 -15.99 -9.51 5.22
N LEU A 623 -15.77 -8.74 6.29
CA LEU A 623 -16.81 -7.91 6.92
C LEU A 623 -17.30 -6.79 6.00
N LEU A 624 -16.39 -6.12 5.27
CA LEU A 624 -16.74 -5.10 4.27
C LEU A 624 -17.54 -5.69 3.12
N ALA A 625 -17.08 -6.80 2.53
CA ALA A 625 -17.80 -7.48 1.45
C ALA A 625 -19.22 -7.87 1.91
N TYR A 626 -19.36 -8.41 3.12
CA TYR A 626 -20.66 -8.73 3.70
C TYR A 626 -21.54 -7.48 3.88
N GLY A 627 -21.03 -6.42 4.49
CA GLY A 627 -21.80 -5.18 4.70
C GLY A 627 -22.25 -4.54 3.38
N ALA A 628 -21.37 -4.56 2.37
CA ALA A 628 -21.70 -4.07 1.03
C ALA A 628 -22.85 -4.87 0.39
N GLY A 629 -22.84 -6.19 0.56
CA GLY A 629 -23.95 -7.05 0.14
C GLY A 629 -25.29 -6.62 0.74
N VAL A 630 -25.32 -6.26 2.02
CA VAL A 630 -26.53 -5.76 2.70
C VAL A 630 -27.01 -4.43 2.08
N TYR A 631 -26.10 -3.49 1.82
CA TYR A 631 -26.44 -2.21 1.19
C TYR A 631 -26.89 -2.35 -0.26
N LEU A 632 -26.26 -3.22 -1.04
CA LEU A 632 -26.72 -3.58 -2.39
C LEU A 632 -28.16 -4.08 -2.36
N GLN A 633 -28.48 -4.98 -1.42
CA GLN A 633 -29.82 -5.51 -1.25
C GLN A 633 -30.84 -4.40 -0.95
N LEU A 634 -30.56 -3.50 -0.01
CA LEU A 634 -31.47 -2.40 0.34
C LEU A 634 -31.67 -1.42 -0.82
N ALA A 635 -30.59 -0.99 -1.46
CA ALA A 635 -30.68 -0.02 -2.54
C ALA A 635 -31.43 -0.60 -3.74
N ALA A 636 -31.12 -1.83 -4.14
CA ALA A 636 -31.70 -2.49 -5.31
C ALA A 636 -33.14 -2.95 -5.10
N THR A 637 -33.49 -3.41 -3.89
CA THR A 637 -34.79 -4.08 -3.65
C THR A 637 -35.80 -3.25 -2.87
N GLU A 638 -35.38 -2.18 -2.20
CA GLU A 638 -36.27 -1.34 -1.39
C GLU A 638 -36.33 0.10 -1.90
N CYS A 639 -35.20 0.70 -2.26
CA CYS A 639 -35.13 2.09 -2.68
C CYS A 639 -35.48 2.27 -4.17
N MET A 640 -34.77 1.59 -5.07
CA MET A 640 -34.98 1.73 -6.52
C MET A 640 -36.39 1.35 -7.00
N PRO A 641 -37.04 0.27 -6.51
CA PRO A 641 -38.40 -0.06 -6.92
C PRO A 641 -39.40 1.06 -6.62
N ARG A 642 -39.22 1.82 -5.54
CA ARG A 642 -40.09 2.97 -5.20
C ARG A 642 -39.90 4.14 -6.14
N VAL A 643 -38.66 4.41 -6.54
CA VAL A 643 -38.39 5.41 -7.57
C VAL A 643 -39.17 5.06 -8.83
N HIS A 644 -39.18 3.78 -9.23
CA HIS A 644 -39.94 3.31 -10.39
C HIS A 644 -41.47 3.35 -10.19
N GLU A 645 -41.96 3.03 -8.99
CA GLU A 645 -43.39 3.01 -8.66
C GLU A 645 -44.00 4.42 -8.61
N TYR A 646 -43.32 5.37 -7.95
CA TYR A 646 -43.86 6.71 -7.68
C TYR A 646 -43.47 7.76 -8.75
N ALA A 647 -42.42 7.56 -9.55
CA ALA A 647 -41.98 8.52 -10.58
C ALA A 647 -42.86 8.48 -11.85
N THR A 648 -44.10 8.94 -11.68
CA THR A 648 -45.15 8.96 -12.70
C THR A 648 -44.99 10.07 -13.75
N THR A 649 -44.17 11.09 -13.48
CA THR A 649 -43.93 12.22 -14.40
C THR A 649 -42.46 12.35 -14.78
N LEU A 650 -42.17 12.94 -15.94
CA LEU A 650 -40.79 13.19 -16.39
C LEU A 650 -39.99 14.03 -15.39
N ASN A 651 -40.60 15.06 -14.79
CA ASN A 651 -39.94 15.90 -13.79
C ASN A 651 -39.57 15.11 -12.53
N MET A 652 -40.41 14.17 -12.10
CA MET A 652 -40.09 13.29 -10.98
C MET A 652 -38.97 12.31 -11.32
N ARG A 653 -38.92 11.80 -12.55
CA ARG A 653 -37.82 10.93 -13.01
C ARG A 653 -36.50 11.68 -13.10
N LEU A 654 -36.50 12.89 -13.67
CA LEU A 654 -35.32 13.75 -13.74
C LEU A 654 -34.87 14.19 -12.34
N GLY A 655 -35.81 14.55 -11.47
CA GLY A 655 -35.51 14.85 -10.08
C GLY A 655 -34.94 13.66 -9.32
N GLY A 656 -35.52 12.46 -9.50
CA GLY A 656 -35.00 11.23 -8.93
C GLY A 656 -33.57 10.94 -9.42
N LEU A 657 -33.32 11.01 -10.72
CA LEU A 657 -31.97 10.85 -11.29
C LEU A 657 -30.97 11.85 -10.70
N LEU A 658 -31.36 13.12 -10.60
CA LEU A 658 -30.52 14.16 -10.01
C LEU A 658 -30.17 13.84 -8.55
N LEU A 659 -31.16 13.43 -7.75
CA LEU A 659 -30.94 13.12 -6.34
C LEU A 659 -30.14 11.83 -6.14
N PHE A 660 -30.29 10.84 -7.03
CA PHE A 660 -29.42 9.68 -7.07
C PHE A 660 -27.96 10.08 -7.31
N ILE A 661 -27.70 10.94 -8.30
CA ILE A 661 -26.36 11.44 -8.59
C ILE A 661 -25.82 12.21 -7.38
N ILE A 662 -26.63 13.08 -6.76
CA ILE A 662 -26.21 13.82 -5.55
C ILE A 662 -25.85 12.85 -4.41
N GLY A 663 -26.66 11.82 -4.17
CA GLY A 663 -26.36 10.80 -3.15
C GLY A 663 -25.06 10.06 -3.46
N ALA A 664 -24.87 9.63 -4.70
CA ALA A 664 -23.66 8.91 -5.11
C ALA A 664 -22.40 9.79 -5.04
N THR A 665 -22.50 11.04 -5.50
CA THR A 665 -21.41 12.02 -5.45
C THR A 665 -21.08 12.41 -4.01
N ALA A 666 -22.07 12.54 -3.12
CA ALA A 666 -21.82 12.82 -1.71
C ALA A 666 -20.96 11.75 -1.04
N ILE A 667 -21.03 10.49 -1.48
CA ILE A 667 -20.11 9.45 -1.02
C ILE A 667 -18.79 9.49 -1.80
N GLY A 668 -18.86 9.55 -3.14
CA GLY A 668 -17.68 9.49 -4.00
C GLY A 668 -16.69 10.66 -3.83
N LEU A 669 -17.13 11.81 -3.31
CA LEU A 669 -16.25 12.94 -3.01
C LEU A 669 -15.19 12.60 -1.95
N VAL A 670 -15.43 11.60 -1.11
CA VAL A 670 -14.42 11.09 -0.15
C VAL A 670 -13.19 10.52 -0.86
N LEU A 671 -13.34 10.03 -2.10
CA LEU A 671 -12.24 9.46 -2.87
C LEU A 671 -11.24 10.49 -3.41
N LEU A 672 -11.56 11.79 -3.38
CA LEU A 672 -10.68 12.82 -3.95
C LEU A 672 -9.38 13.04 -3.16
N ASP A 673 -9.41 12.74 -1.86
CA ASP A 673 -8.27 12.84 -0.93
C ASP A 673 -8.11 11.54 -0.12
N HIS A 674 -8.45 10.39 -0.72
CA HIS A 674 -8.35 9.09 -0.04
C HIS A 674 -6.90 8.62 -0.01
N GLU A 675 -6.27 8.70 1.16
CA GLU A 675 -4.91 8.23 1.39
C GLU A 675 -4.95 6.99 2.32
N HIS A 676 -4.25 5.93 1.92
CA HIS A 676 -4.01 4.78 2.77
C HIS A 676 -2.77 5.00 3.61
N CYS A 677 -2.89 4.64 4.88
CA CYS A 677 -1.76 4.62 5.77
C CYS A 677 -0.98 3.34 5.51
N ALA A 678 0.13 3.43 4.79
CA ALA A 678 1.10 2.35 4.74
C ALA A 678 1.75 2.29 6.14
N GLY A 679 1.35 1.31 6.96
CA GLY A 679 2.09 1.03 8.18
C GLY A 679 3.47 0.53 7.79
N GLU A 680 4.52 0.99 8.48
CA GLU A 680 5.92 0.56 8.31
C GLU A 680 6.16 -0.93 8.68
N GLY A 681 5.17 -1.81 8.59
CA GLY A 681 5.28 -3.23 8.89
C GLY A 681 4.18 -4.12 8.30
N GLY A 682 3.34 -3.59 7.40
CA GLY A 682 2.45 -4.43 6.62
C GLY A 682 3.20 -4.95 5.41
N HIS A 683 3.82 -6.13 5.52
CA HIS A 683 4.39 -6.84 4.37
C HIS A 683 3.40 -6.79 3.20
N GLU A 684 3.73 -5.99 2.18
CA GLU A 684 3.21 -6.21 0.84
C GLU A 684 3.77 -7.56 0.42
N GLY A 685 2.89 -8.58 0.41
CA GLY A 685 3.24 -9.90 -0.09
C GLY A 685 3.82 -9.76 -1.49
N HIS A 686 5.10 -10.08 -1.61
CA HIS A 686 5.85 -10.03 -2.85
C HIS A 686 5.10 -10.78 -3.94
N GLY A 687 4.82 -10.10 -5.05
CA GLY A 687 4.39 -10.73 -6.27
C GLY A 687 5.53 -11.53 -6.89
N HIS A 688 5.32 -12.84 -7.02
CA HIS A 688 6.03 -13.69 -7.96
C HIS A 688 5.05 -14.32 -8.96
#